data_AF-A0A976CV72-F1
#
_entry.id   AF-A0A976CV72-F1
#
_cell.length_a   1.000
_cell.length_b   1.000
_cell.length_c   1.000
_cell.angle_alpha   90.00
_cell.angle_beta   90.00
_cell.angle_gamma   90.00
#
_symmetry.space_group_name_H-M   'P 1'
#
loop_
_entity.id
_entity.type
_entity.pdbx_description
1 polymer ?
#
loop_
_entity_poly.entity_id
_entity_poly.type
_entity_poly.pdbx_seq_one_letter_code
_entity_poly.pdbx_strand_id
1 'polypeptide(L)'
;MANAFTEQHFSRQDWTSQLVAAVISLSALSPLMSHAQSLESSETAARQQRTVEAQQLLLEGDSAYQSARYEDAASTFLKARQLLPDAPATLDLRQAATERYVQAALQAARQRSKKGDVEGARSLVDQVLAPELAPNHSAAIKLRDQLLDPVRTNPALTPEHTKNVDEVRRTLYEADGFLQLGKFDMAKTMFEEVLRIDPTNKAARRGLEKTHGLQSDYAKSAYDQTRAELLKEVDSVWETPVPSFSDSLMVNPTETNSAVTVRFISEKMKTILFPLIDLENVGIEEAVDFLRLQSKQLDNTTTNPAEKGFNLVLNLVNQDSEIGQRVRGYRFDLKLKNVPLDQVLQYICDQTRTQYSVDEFAITLRPTGSDGAELIGRTYKVPPDFLSAENVGAAAAASSDPFAEAPEEGLSARRMTALDKLRSYGVSFPEGAKATYNANASSIFVYNTAQNHDMVQQIVDTMAQTEPVQVVVRVTMIKVLETQLKELGFDWLFGNVGLGGSGLTGGDSANFLSGGTTGSGSPIEDLSITAPNNNPVTAGNRSGDSAVIGNAIDERIATNALGFSPTNSRAPGVLSLLANNVSGGQVQMMMRGLDQNKDADVVSKPATITRSGQTSKIEIIQEFIYPTEYEPPEIPQQIGGDPNGFAVASVNNPPITPAMPTAFEKRDVGVILEVSPVVSADRRYIELALKPEMTNFDGFVNYGTPITQPAVSSGIIGALDNSNERVMLTPNRILQPVFSTTRADTSVTIADGSTIIIGGLVEERIQNVEDQVPVLGNLPLVGRLFQSHARQPIRKNVLIMVQVELQDPSGRPYRDR
;
A
#
# COMPACT_ATOMS: atom_id res chain seq x y z
N MET A 1 24.77 38.43 21.24
CA MET A 1 25.62 37.96 22.36
C MET A 1 26.45 36.81 21.80
N ALA A 2 27.61 37.02 21.18
CA ALA A 2 28.90 37.52 21.66
C ALA A 2 29.81 36.40 22.22
N ASN A 3 30.93 36.17 21.50
CA ASN A 3 32.28 35.72 21.92
C ASN A 3 32.45 34.32 22.53
N ALA A 4 33.59 33.61 22.44
CA ALA A 4 34.80 33.64 21.60
C ALA A 4 35.68 32.44 22.05
N PHE A 5 36.45 31.88 21.11
CA PHE A 5 37.85 31.40 21.22
C PHE A 5 38.29 30.24 22.17
N THR A 6 38.98 29.27 21.53
CA THR A 6 40.17 28.48 21.96
C THR A 6 40.01 27.50 23.13
N GLU A 7 40.69 26.35 23.23
CA GLU A 7 41.98 25.89 22.69
C GLU A 7 42.10 24.36 22.79
N GLN A 8 43.13 23.82 22.14
CA GLN A 8 43.57 22.43 22.04
C GLN A 8 43.75 21.70 23.38
N HIS A 9 43.57 20.37 23.41
CA HIS A 9 44.36 19.47 24.28
C HIS A 9 44.30 18.00 23.79
N PHE A 10 45.50 17.40 23.62
CA PHE A 10 45.94 16.05 24.04
C PHE A 10 45.19 14.79 23.52
N SER A 11 45.80 13.63 23.24
CA SER A 11 47.15 13.10 23.38
C SER A 11 47.17 11.64 22.90
N ARG A 12 48.36 11.11 22.58
CA ARG A 12 49.03 9.95 23.25
C ARG A 12 50.12 9.39 22.31
N GLN A 13 51.40 9.51 22.68
CA GLN A 13 52.19 8.56 23.53
C GLN A 13 52.57 7.30 22.70
N ASP A 14 53.82 6.87 22.54
CA ASP A 14 54.89 6.71 23.55
C ASP A 14 56.33 6.62 22.94
N TRP A 15 57.36 7.23 23.58
CA TRP A 15 58.55 6.64 24.30
C TRP A 15 59.66 6.01 23.40
N THR A 16 60.99 6.18 23.55
CA THR A 16 61.91 6.43 24.69
C THR A 16 63.36 6.78 24.25
N SER A 17 64.12 7.42 25.18
CA SER A 17 65.59 7.43 25.49
C SER A 17 66.29 8.81 25.32
N GLN A 18 66.61 9.57 26.40
CA GLN A 18 67.67 9.48 27.45
C GLN A 18 69.10 9.63 26.87
N LEU A 19 70.08 10.43 27.37
CA LEU A 19 70.44 10.95 28.70
C LEU A 19 71.65 11.96 28.60
N VAL A 20 71.98 12.65 29.72
CA VAL A 20 73.24 13.39 30.10
C VAL A 20 73.23 14.94 29.88
N ALA A 21 72.96 15.81 30.88
CA ALA A 21 73.79 16.34 32.02
C ALA A 21 74.95 17.29 31.55
N ALA A 22 75.38 18.40 32.17
CA ALA A 22 75.16 19.10 33.45
C ALA A 22 75.67 20.58 33.37
N VAL A 23 75.38 21.34 34.43
CA VAL A 23 75.73 22.72 34.82
C VAL A 23 77.24 23.05 34.86
N ILE A 24 77.64 24.32 34.64
CA ILE A 24 78.64 25.11 35.41
C ILE A 24 78.49 26.61 35.12
N SER A 25 78.63 27.44 36.16
CA SER A 25 78.51 28.91 36.20
C SER A 25 79.86 29.60 36.58
N LEU A 26 79.90 30.94 36.40
CA LEU A 26 80.90 31.96 36.81
C LEU A 26 82.17 32.11 35.91
N SER A 27 82.75 33.28 35.61
CA SER A 27 82.62 34.68 36.10
C SER A 27 83.37 35.72 35.20
N ALA A 28 82.87 36.98 35.25
CA ALA A 28 83.54 38.31 35.26
C ALA A 28 84.36 38.94 34.08
N LEU A 29 83.86 40.13 33.68
CA LEU A 29 84.40 41.39 33.09
C LEU A 29 85.86 41.54 32.53
N SER A 30 85.93 41.81 31.20
CA SER A 30 86.53 42.94 30.40
C SER A 30 87.98 43.48 30.64
N PRO A 31 88.69 44.21 29.73
CA PRO A 31 88.32 44.73 28.38
C PRO A 31 89.44 44.83 27.26
N LEU A 32 89.01 45.15 26.02
CA LEU A 32 89.59 46.13 25.07
C LEU A 32 90.89 45.92 24.24
N MET A 33 91.64 44.81 24.33
CA MET A 33 92.59 44.42 23.25
C MET A 33 92.14 43.19 22.45
N SER A 34 91.03 42.57 22.89
CA SER A 34 90.45 41.37 22.30
C SER A 34 89.42 41.64 21.20
N HIS A 35 88.92 42.87 21.03
CA HIS A 35 87.73 43.11 20.21
C HIS A 35 87.91 42.83 18.71
N ALA A 36 89.10 43.00 18.12
CA ALA A 36 89.29 42.68 16.70
C ALA A 36 89.48 41.17 16.47
N GLN A 37 90.30 40.49 17.28
CA GLN A 37 90.54 39.05 17.16
C GLN A 37 89.38 38.19 17.70
N SER A 38 88.61 38.67 18.69
CA SER A 38 87.44 37.96 19.22
C SER A 38 86.18 38.16 18.38
N LEU A 39 86.03 39.30 17.68
CA LEU A 39 84.98 39.46 16.68
C LEU A 39 85.28 38.59 15.45
N GLU A 40 86.53 38.51 15.02
CA GLU A 40 86.94 37.64 13.91
C GLU A 40 86.76 36.14 14.27
N SER A 41 87.12 35.71 15.48
CA SER A 41 86.88 34.32 15.94
C SER A 41 85.39 34.01 16.15
N SER A 42 84.61 34.98 16.62
CA SER A 42 83.14 34.85 16.79
C SER A 42 82.42 34.83 15.45
N GLU A 43 82.83 35.68 14.51
CA GLU A 43 82.27 35.74 13.15
C GLU A 43 82.64 34.49 12.33
N THR A 44 83.86 33.97 12.47
CA THR A 44 84.25 32.69 11.84
C THR A 44 83.50 31.50 12.43
N ALA A 45 83.28 31.46 13.75
CA ALA A 45 82.43 30.45 14.39
C ALA A 45 80.95 30.55 13.94
N ALA A 46 80.41 31.77 13.83
CA ALA A 46 79.05 31.98 13.32
C ALA A 46 78.92 31.59 11.84
N ARG A 47 79.94 31.85 11.01
CA ARG A 47 80.01 31.37 9.62
C ARG A 47 80.06 29.85 9.55
N GLN A 48 80.83 29.19 10.43
CA GLN A 48 80.88 27.73 10.53
C GLN A 48 79.54 27.13 10.97
N GLN A 49 78.85 27.74 11.94
CA GLN A 49 77.51 27.31 12.37
C GLN A 49 76.50 27.42 11.23
N ARG A 50 76.49 28.54 10.48
CA ARG A 50 75.63 28.69 9.29
C ARG A 50 75.92 27.66 8.21
N THR A 51 77.18 27.26 8.02
CA THR A 51 77.52 26.20 7.07
C THR A 51 77.01 24.83 7.50
N VAL A 52 77.04 24.52 8.81
CA VAL A 52 76.51 23.27 9.36
C VAL A 52 74.98 23.24 9.27
N GLU A 53 74.32 24.35 9.60
CA GLU A 53 72.87 24.52 9.46
C GLU A 53 72.42 24.38 8.00
N ALA A 54 73.16 25.00 7.06
CA ALA A 54 72.90 24.84 5.63
C ALA A 54 73.02 23.37 5.18
N GLN A 55 74.03 22.63 5.66
CA GLN A 55 74.17 21.20 5.35
C GLN A 55 73.01 20.36 5.90
N GLN A 56 72.52 20.68 7.11
CA GLN A 56 71.35 20.02 7.68
C GLN A 56 70.09 20.28 6.84
N LEU A 57 69.87 21.52 6.40
CA LEU A 57 68.75 21.89 5.52
C LEU A 57 68.86 21.22 4.14
N LEU A 58 70.07 21.00 3.61
CA LEU A 58 70.26 20.23 2.39
C LEU A 58 69.82 18.77 2.57
N LEU A 59 70.15 18.14 3.71
CA LEU A 59 69.72 16.78 4.01
C LEU A 59 68.19 16.68 4.18
N GLU A 60 67.59 17.67 4.85
CA GLU A 60 66.14 17.78 5.00
C GLU A 60 65.46 17.95 3.63
N GLY A 61 65.98 18.85 2.78
CA GLY A 61 65.50 19.04 1.42
C GLY A 61 65.60 17.78 0.55
N ASP A 62 66.68 17.01 0.68
CA ASP A 62 66.85 15.73 -0.01
C ASP A 62 65.77 14.72 0.42
N SER A 63 65.45 14.66 1.72
CA SER A 63 64.39 13.78 2.24
C SER A 63 63.01 14.19 1.71
N ALA A 64 62.71 15.49 1.65
CA ALA A 64 61.48 16.02 1.10
C ALA A 64 61.37 15.70 -0.40
N TYR A 65 62.47 15.86 -1.15
CA TYR A 65 62.55 15.54 -2.57
C TYR A 65 62.30 14.06 -2.85
N GLN A 66 62.86 13.15 -2.05
CA GLN A 66 62.62 11.71 -2.15
C GLN A 66 61.15 11.33 -1.88
N SER A 67 60.49 12.05 -0.96
CA SER A 67 59.05 11.89 -0.69
C SER A 67 58.13 12.56 -1.73
N ALA A 68 58.69 13.02 -2.87
CA ALA A 68 58.01 13.75 -3.93
C ALA A 68 57.34 15.09 -3.52
N ARG A 69 57.73 15.64 -2.36
CA ARG A 69 57.32 16.96 -1.87
C ARG A 69 58.27 18.03 -2.41
N TYR A 70 58.19 18.28 -3.71
CA TYR A 70 59.17 19.11 -4.42
C TYR A 70 59.09 20.60 -4.07
N GLU A 71 57.93 21.12 -3.67
CA GLU A 71 57.79 22.51 -3.22
C GLU A 71 58.50 22.76 -1.89
N ASP A 72 58.29 21.88 -0.92
CA ASP A 72 58.98 21.91 0.38
C ASP A 72 60.49 21.77 0.19
N ALA A 73 60.92 20.83 -0.66
CA ALA A 73 62.33 20.64 -1.02
C ALA A 73 62.94 21.89 -1.68
N ALA A 74 62.24 22.52 -2.62
CA ALA A 74 62.73 23.75 -3.25
C ALA A 74 62.86 24.88 -2.23
N SER A 75 61.89 25.06 -1.34
CA SER A 75 61.95 26.11 -0.31
C SER A 75 63.10 25.90 0.69
N THR A 76 63.37 24.66 1.08
CA THR A 76 64.43 24.29 2.02
C THR A 76 65.82 24.43 1.40
N PHE A 77 66.00 24.00 0.14
CA PHE A 77 67.25 24.22 -0.60
C PHE A 77 67.54 25.71 -0.84
N LEU A 78 66.52 26.52 -1.10
CA LEU A 78 66.68 27.97 -1.25
C LEU A 78 67.15 28.63 0.05
N LYS A 79 66.56 28.23 1.20
CA LYS A 79 66.99 28.67 2.53
C LYS A 79 68.44 28.27 2.82
N ALA A 80 68.80 27.01 2.53
CA ALA A 80 70.16 26.51 2.70
C ALA A 80 71.17 27.34 1.88
N ARG A 81 70.83 27.66 0.63
CA ARG A 81 71.65 28.52 -0.24
C ARG A 81 71.80 29.94 0.32
N GLN A 82 70.71 30.55 0.84
CA GLN A 82 70.73 31.91 1.38
C GLN A 82 71.58 32.05 2.65
N LEU A 83 71.70 30.97 3.45
CA LEU A 83 72.57 30.94 4.63
C LEU A 83 74.07 30.89 4.28
N LEU A 84 74.42 30.46 3.06
CA LEU A 84 75.81 30.32 2.60
C LEU A 84 76.34 31.63 1.99
N PRO A 85 77.41 32.24 2.56
CA PRO A 85 77.98 33.48 2.02
C PRO A 85 78.66 33.26 0.66
N ASP A 86 78.85 34.34 -0.09
CA ASP A 86 79.55 34.33 -1.38
C ASP A 86 81.06 34.43 -1.14
N ALA A 87 81.69 33.31 -0.77
CA ALA A 87 83.11 33.22 -0.45
C ALA A 87 83.73 31.96 -1.06
N PRO A 88 85.04 31.96 -1.39
CA PRO A 88 85.71 30.81 -2.02
C PRO A 88 85.57 29.50 -1.23
N ALA A 89 85.52 29.57 0.11
CA ALA A 89 85.40 28.38 0.97
C ALA A 89 84.02 27.71 0.95
N THR A 90 82.95 28.45 0.60
CA THR A 90 81.57 27.96 0.56
C THR A 90 81.02 27.84 -0.86
N LEU A 91 81.85 28.14 -1.86
CA LEU A 91 81.46 28.19 -3.27
C LEU A 91 80.86 26.86 -3.75
N ASP A 92 81.55 25.74 -3.51
CA ASP A 92 81.12 24.41 -3.96
C ASP A 92 79.80 23.98 -3.32
N LEU A 93 79.64 24.22 -2.01
CA LEU A 93 78.40 23.92 -1.29
C LEU A 93 77.24 24.80 -1.76
N ARG A 94 77.51 26.08 -2.05
CA ARG A 94 76.51 27.03 -2.56
C ARG A 94 76.08 26.67 -3.99
N GLN A 95 77.01 26.20 -4.82
CA GLN A 95 76.71 25.67 -6.15
C GLN A 95 75.85 24.39 -6.05
N ALA A 96 76.23 23.43 -5.21
CA ALA A 96 75.44 22.23 -4.98
C ALA A 96 74.02 22.52 -4.46
N ALA A 97 73.88 23.46 -3.53
CA ALA A 97 72.58 23.94 -3.03
C ALA A 97 71.73 24.57 -4.16
N THR A 98 72.38 25.34 -5.04
CA THR A 98 71.72 25.96 -6.21
C THR A 98 71.23 24.90 -7.20
N GLU A 99 72.05 23.90 -7.52
CA GLU A 99 71.66 22.83 -8.43
C GLU A 99 70.50 22.00 -7.89
N ARG A 100 70.53 21.65 -6.60
CA ARG A 100 69.43 20.92 -5.93
C ARG A 100 68.15 21.74 -5.88
N TYR A 101 68.26 23.03 -5.59
CA TYR A 101 67.12 23.96 -5.67
C TYR A 101 66.53 24.00 -7.09
N VAL A 102 67.37 24.17 -8.12
CA VAL A 102 66.94 24.19 -9.53
C VAL A 102 66.21 22.90 -9.88
N GLN A 103 66.77 21.75 -9.52
CA GLN A 103 66.13 20.45 -9.79
C GLN A 103 64.76 20.32 -9.08
N ALA A 104 64.69 20.65 -7.79
CA ALA A 104 63.44 20.63 -7.02
C ALA A 104 62.40 21.60 -7.56
N ALA A 105 62.78 22.84 -7.85
CA ALA A 105 61.89 23.88 -8.37
C ALA A 105 61.35 23.52 -9.76
N LEU A 106 62.16 22.93 -10.65
CA LEU A 106 61.69 22.48 -11.95
C LEU A 106 60.70 21.30 -11.85
N GLN A 107 60.89 20.38 -10.90
CA GLN A 107 59.93 19.31 -10.65
C GLN A 107 58.64 19.82 -10.00
N ALA A 108 58.74 20.78 -9.07
CA ALA A 108 57.59 21.46 -8.49
C ALA A 108 56.77 22.21 -9.55
N ALA A 109 57.43 22.97 -10.44
CA ALA A 109 56.78 23.65 -11.55
C ALA A 109 56.05 22.66 -12.49
N ARG A 110 56.66 21.51 -12.79
CA ARG A 110 55.99 20.44 -13.54
C ARG A 110 54.77 19.87 -12.82
N GLN A 111 54.83 19.69 -11.51
CA GLN A 111 53.68 19.24 -10.71
C GLN A 111 52.55 20.28 -10.72
N ARG A 112 52.86 21.57 -10.55
CA ARG A 112 51.87 22.65 -10.62
C ARG A 112 51.21 22.76 -11.99
N SER A 113 52.01 22.70 -13.06
CA SER A 113 51.51 22.68 -14.43
C SER A 113 50.56 21.49 -14.68
N LYS A 114 50.88 20.29 -14.18
CA LYS A 114 49.99 19.13 -14.27
C LYS A 114 48.68 19.31 -13.49
N LYS A 115 48.67 20.10 -12.43
CA LYS A 115 47.47 20.45 -11.64
C LYS A 115 46.66 21.60 -12.26
N GLY A 116 47.10 22.18 -13.37
CA GLY A 116 46.46 23.32 -14.02
C GLY A 116 46.93 24.69 -13.51
N ASP A 117 47.85 24.74 -12.55
CA ASP A 117 48.46 25.99 -12.08
C ASP A 117 49.68 26.35 -12.94
N VAL A 118 49.41 26.74 -14.19
CA VAL A 118 50.44 27.09 -15.16
C VAL A 118 51.12 28.41 -14.80
N GLU A 119 50.39 29.35 -14.21
CA GLU A 119 50.93 30.64 -13.78
C GLU A 119 51.87 30.51 -12.58
N GLY A 120 51.47 29.73 -11.57
CA GLY A 120 52.33 29.36 -10.45
C GLY A 120 53.56 28.55 -10.89
N ALA A 121 53.43 27.67 -11.88
CA ALA A 121 54.56 26.96 -12.48
C ALA A 121 55.54 27.91 -13.19
N ARG A 122 55.03 28.90 -13.94
CA ARG A 122 55.86 29.90 -14.63
C ARG A 122 56.63 30.76 -13.63
N SER A 123 55.96 31.28 -12.61
CA SER A 123 56.61 32.12 -11.58
C SER A 123 57.75 31.38 -10.86
N LEU A 124 57.61 30.08 -10.59
CA LEU A 124 58.69 29.25 -10.03
C LEU A 124 59.88 29.10 -11.00
N VAL A 125 59.62 28.92 -12.30
CA VAL A 125 60.68 28.83 -13.31
C VAL A 125 61.38 30.17 -13.52
N ASP A 126 60.64 31.27 -13.48
CA ASP A 126 61.20 32.63 -13.58
C ASP A 126 62.07 32.98 -12.36
N GLN A 127 61.70 32.52 -11.15
CA GLN A 127 62.56 32.62 -9.97
C GLN A 127 63.89 31.89 -10.14
N VAL A 128 63.87 30.69 -10.73
CA VAL A 128 65.10 29.93 -11.03
C VAL A 128 66.00 30.66 -12.02
N LEU A 129 65.41 31.35 -13.00
CA LEU A 129 66.11 32.11 -14.03
C LEU A 129 66.54 33.52 -13.58
N ALA A 130 66.34 33.88 -12.32
CA ALA A 130 66.80 35.16 -11.79
C ALA A 130 68.32 35.33 -11.95
N PRO A 131 68.82 36.57 -12.16
CA PRO A 131 70.24 36.83 -12.45
C PRO A 131 71.22 36.27 -11.40
N GLU A 132 70.80 36.23 -10.14
CA GLU A 132 71.62 35.76 -9.01
C GLU A 132 71.64 34.22 -8.88
N LEU A 133 70.71 33.50 -9.52
CA LEU A 133 70.49 32.07 -9.35
C LEU A 133 71.11 31.25 -10.49
N ALA A 134 70.41 31.13 -11.62
CA ALA A 134 70.86 30.33 -12.76
C ALA A 134 70.27 30.86 -14.09
N PRO A 135 70.66 32.06 -14.56
CA PRO A 135 70.02 32.74 -15.69
C PRO A 135 70.13 31.99 -17.03
N ASN A 136 71.18 31.18 -17.22
CA ASN A 136 71.44 30.44 -18.46
C ASN A 136 71.11 28.94 -18.35
N HIS A 137 70.29 28.51 -17.38
CA HIS A 137 69.99 27.10 -17.19
C HIS A 137 69.09 26.55 -18.31
N SER A 138 69.66 25.73 -19.19
CA SER A 138 69.01 25.27 -20.43
C SER A 138 67.69 24.52 -20.20
N ALA A 139 67.57 23.72 -19.13
CA ALA A 139 66.35 22.99 -18.83
C ALA A 139 65.21 23.89 -18.31
N ALA A 140 65.55 24.98 -17.60
CA ALA A 140 64.58 25.95 -17.08
C ALA A 140 64.02 26.80 -18.22
N ILE A 141 64.87 27.27 -19.14
CA ILE A 141 64.44 28.00 -20.35
C ILE A 141 63.49 27.14 -21.19
N LYS A 142 63.88 25.88 -21.47
CA LYS A 142 63.02 24.93 -22.20
C LYS A 142 61.68 24.70 -21.52
N LEU A 143 61.66 24.58 -20.18
CA LEU A 143 60.42 24.37 -19.44
C LEU A 143 59.55 25.64 -19.46
N ARG A 144 60.14 26.83 -19.35
CA ARG A 144 59.40 28.10 -19.49
C ARG A 144 58.74 28.21 -20.86
N ASP A 145 59.46 27.91 -21.93
CA ASP A 145 58.93 27.94 -23.29
C ASP A 145 57.81 26.90 -23.48
N GLN A 146 57.95 25.71 -22.88
CA GLN A 146 56.88 24.70 -22.85
C GLN A 146 55.64 25.17 -22.10
N LEU A 147 55.82 25.91 -21.00
CA LEU A 147 54.72 26.47 -20.22
C LEU A 147 54.02 27.64 -20.92
N LEU A 148 54.69 28.30 -21.88
CA LEU A 148 54.14 29.40 -22.68
C LEU A 148 53.36 28.90 -23.90
N ASP A 149 53.60 27.67 -24.34
CA ASP A 149 52.96 27.06 -25.50
C ASP A 149 51.52 26.58 -25.19
N PRO A 150 50.47 27.24 -25.72
CA PRO A 150 49.07 26.88 -25.45
C PRO A 150 48.67 25.50 -26.00
N VAL A 151 49.45 24.94 -26.93
CA VAL A 151 49.21 23.59 -27.47
C VAL A 151 49.64 22.53 -26.46
N ARG A 152 50.68 22.82 -25.67
CA ARG A 152 51.24 21.90 -24.67
C ARG A 152 50.62 22.09 -23.29
N THR A 153 50.30 23.33 -22.92
CA THR A 153 49.54 23.63 -21.70
C THR A 153 48.13 24.04 -22.09
N ASN A 154 47.16 23.15 -21.85
CA ASN A 154 45.75 23.43 -22.11
C ASN A 154 45.28 24.61 -21.22
N PRO A 155 44.90 25.78 -21.80
CA PRO A 155 44.47 26.93 -21.02
C PRO A 155 43.17 26.71 -20.25
N ALA A 156 42.36 25.72 -20.63
CA ALA A 156 41.12 25.38 -19.94
C ALA A 156 41.33 24.51 -18.69
N LEU A 157 42.54 23.97 -18.48
CA LEU A 157 42.87 23.17 -17.31
C LEU A 157 43.20 24.09 -16.12
N THR A 158 42.20 24.38 -15.28
CA THR A 158 42.39 25.18 -14.07
C THR A 158 42.61 24.30 -12.83
N PRO A 159 43.22 24.83 -11.75
CA PRO A 159 43.35 24.13 -10.47
C PRO A 159 42.02 23.76 -9.83
N GLU A 160 40.97 24.54 -10.10
CA GLU A 160 39.60 24.24 -9.65
C GLU A 160 39.02 23.08 -10.46
N HIS A 161 39.23 23.07 -11.78
CA HIS A 161 38.77 21.97 -12.62
C HIS A 161 39.40 20.63 -12.23
N THR A 162 40.70 20.59 -11.93
CA THR A 162 41.36 19.35 -11.48
C THR A 162 40.83 18.85 -10.14
N LYS A 163 40.56 19.75 -9.18
CA LYS A 163 39.89 19.40 -7.92
C LYS A 163 38.50 18.83 -8.14
N ASN A 164 37.69 19.48 -8.97
CA ASN A 164 36.32 19.02 -9.26
C ASN A 164 36.33 17.65 -9.95
N VAL A 165 37.28 17.39 -10.85
CA VAL A 165 37.45 16.08 -11.50
C VAL A 165 37.82 14.98 -10.49
N ASP A 166 38.71 15.27 -9.54
CA ASP A 166 39.08 14.32 -8.49
C ASP A 166 37.93 14.06 -7.51
N GLU A 167 37.17 15.10 -7.16
CA GLU A 167 35.97 14.98 -6.32
C GLU A 167 34.90 14.14 -7.02
N VAL A 168 34.57 14.46 -8.27
CA VAL A 168 33.64 13.68 -9.10
C VAL A 168 34.05 12.21 -9.18
N ARG A 169 35.36 11.93 -9.36
CA ARG A 169 35.85 10.54 -9.40
C ARG A 169 35.60 9.81 -8.08
N ARG A 170 35.89 10.45 -6.95
CA ARG A 170 35.70 9.86 -5.61
C ARG A 170 34.21 9.61 -5.35
N THR A 171 33.37 10.61 -5.59
CA THR A 171 31.92 10.54 -5.36
C THR A 171 31.25 9.50 -6.27
N LEU A 172 31.69 9.38 -7.53
CA LEU A 172 31.22 8.31 -8.44
C LEU A 172 31.58 6.90 -7.93
N TYR A 173 32.77 6.74 -7.37
CA TYR A 173 33.19 5.45 -6.80
C TYR A 173 32.35 5.08 -5.57
N GLU A 174 32.08 6.05 -4.70
CA GLU A 174 31.19 5.85 -3.54
C GLU A 174 29.74 5.53 -4.00
N ALA A 175 29.23 6.23 -5.02
CA ALA A 175 27.91 5.99 -5.58
C ALA A 175 27.74 4.57 -6.15
N ASP A 176 28.72 4.09 -6.93
CA ASP A 176 28.71 2.72 -7.46
C ASP A 176 28.84 1.69 -6.33
N GLY A 177 29.64 1.98 -5.30
CA GLY A 177 29.71 1.15 -4.09
C GLY A 177 28.35 1.01 -3.40
N PHE A 178 27.60 2.09 -3.23
CA PHE A 178 26.23 2.01 -2.66
C PHE A 178 25.26 1.25 -3.55
N LEU A 179 25.38 1.42 -4.88
CA LEU A 179 24.57 0.67 -5.85
C LEU A 179 24.82 -0.84 -5.72
N GLN A 180 26.09 -1.25 -5.61
CA GLN A 180 26.48 -2.66 -5.44
C GLN A 180 26.03 -3.23 -4.08
N LEU A 181 25.98 -2.40 -3.03
CA LEU A 181 25.47 -2.79 -1.72
C LEU A 181 23.94 -2.80 -1.62
N GLY A 182 23.21 -2.50 -2.71
CA GLY A 182 21.75 -2.43 -2.73
C GLY A 182 21.15 -1.21 -2.00
N LYS A 183 21.98 -0.22 -1.66
CA LYS A 183 21.58 0.99 -0.95
C LYS A 183 21.19 2.09 -1.95
N PHE A 184 20.07 1.88 -2.64
CA PHE A 184 19.68 2.69 -3.81
C PHE A 184 19.44 4.18 -3.51
N ASP A 185 18.88 4.52 -2.35
CA ASP A 185 18.63 5.92 -2.00
C ASP A 185 19.94 6.70 -1.82
N MET A 186 20.91 6.10 -1.13
CA MET A 186 22.24 6.70 -0.96
C MET A 186 22.99 6.77 -2.29
N ALA A 187 22.92 5.71 -3.12
CA ALA A 187 23.52 5.73 -4.46
C ALA A 187 22.96 6.87 -5.32
N LYS A 188 21.63 7.06 -5.31
CA LYS A 188 20.95 8.15 -6.02
C LYS A 188 21.46 9.52 -5.57
N THR A 189 21.51 9.77 -4.25
CA THR A 189 21.99 11.04 -3.70
C THR A 189 23.43 11.33 -4.13
N MET A 190 24.31 10.33 -4.11
CA MET A 190 25.71 10.50 -4.53
C MET A 190 25.84 10.78 -6.04
N PHE A 191 25.03 10.12 -6.89
CA PHE A 191 25.01 10.45 -8.32
C PHE A 191 24.47 11.86 -8.60
N GLU A 192 23.46 12.31 -7.84
CA GLU A 192 22.96 13.69 -7.91
C GLU A 192 24.02 14.72 -7.45
N GLU A 193 24.83 14.38 -6.45
CA GLU A 193 25.95 15.22 -6.01
C GLU A 193 27.03 15.35 -7.08
N VAL A 194 27.35 14.26 -7.80
CA VAL A 194 28.23 14.33 -8.99
C VAL A 194 27.67 15.28 -10.04
N LEU A 195 26.35 15.24 -10.30
CA LEU A 195 25.70 16.15 -11.25
C LEU A 195 25.65 17.60 -10.75
N ARG A 196 25.75 17.83 -9.45
CA ARG A 196 25.87 19.19 -8.90
C ARG A 196 27.25 19.79 -9.19
N ILE A 197 28.31 18.98 -9.16
CA ILE A 197 29.68 19.39 -9.44
C ILE A 197 29.94 19.45 -10.96
N ASP A 198 29.51 18.41 -11.69
CA ASP A 198 29.59 18.31 -13.16
C ASP A 198 28.20 17.94 -13.74
N PRO A 199 27.38 18.95 -14.10
CA PRO A 199 26.03 18.74 -14.63
C PRO A 199 25.96 17.89 -15.91
N THR A 200 27.08 17.78 -16.63
CA THR A 200 27.19 17.08 -17.92
C THR A 200 27.72 15.65 -17.78
N ASN A 201 27.95 15.17 -16.56
CA ASN A 201 28.55 13.87 -16.32
C ASN A 201 27.67 12.70 -16.80
N LYS A 202 28.11 12.01 -17.86
CA LYS A 202 27.38 10.88 -18.44
C LYS A 202 27.35 9.66 -17.53
N ALA A 203 28.40 9.41 -16.75
CA ALA A 203 28.48 8.25 -15.87
C ALA A 203 27.46 8.36 -14.74
N ALA A 204 27.32 9.53 -14.13
CA ALA A 204 26.31 9.77 -13.09
C ALA A 204 24.88 9.59 -13.60
N ARG A 205 24.56 10.11 -14.79
CA ARG A 205 23.22 9.93 -15.41
C ARG A 205 22.89 8.47 -15.69
N ARG A 206 23.85 7.70 -16.23
CA ARG A 206 23.69 6.25 -16.42
C ARG A 206 23.57 5.50 -15.09
N GLY A 207 24.31 5.94 -14.07
CA GLY A 207 24.19 5.43 -12.71
C GLY A 207 22.78 5.61 -12.17
N LEU A 208 22.21 6.82 -12.29
CA LEU A 208 20.84 7.11 -11.90
C LEU A 208 19.80 6.26 -12.64
N GLU A 209 19.93 6.16 -13.96
CA GLU A 209 19.07 5.29 -14.79
C GLU A 209 19.10 3.83 -14.27
N LYS A 210 20.30 3.31 -13.99
CA LYS A 210 20.46 1.97 -13.43
C LYS A 210 19.84 1.84 -12.04
N THR A 211 20.02 2.84 -11.16
CA THR A 211 19.38 2.83 -9.82
C THR A 211 17.86 2.82 -9.91
N HIS A 212 17.26 3.61 -10.81
CA HIS A 212 15.82 3.64 -11.01
C HIS A 212 15.27 2.34 -11.58
N GLY A 213 15.98 1.71 -12.53
CA GLY A 213 15.65 0.38 -13.02
C GLY A 213 15.60 -0.66 -11.90
N LEU A 214 16.65 -0.71 -11.07
CA LEU A 214 16.72 -1.64 -9.94
C LEU A 214 15.64 -1.37 -8.88
N GLN A 215 15.33 -0.10 -8.57
CA GLN A 215 14.22 0.25 -7.68
C GLN A 215 12.87 -0.20 -8.25
N SER A 216 12.65 -0.03 -9.56
CA SER A 216 11.43 -0.48 -10.23
C SER A 216 11.28 -2.01 -10.18
N ASP A 217 12.35 -2.75 -10.45
CA ASP A 217 12.32 -4.21 -10.42
C ASP A 217 12.12 -4.77 -9.00
N TYR A 218 12.71 -4.12 -7.99
CA TYR A 218 12.41 -4.40 -6.59
C TYR A 218 10.94 -4.14 -6.26
N ALA A 219 10.37 -3.01 -6.70
CA ALA A 219 8.96 -2.68 -6.47
C ALA A 219 8.00 -3.68 -7.11
N LYS A 220 8.30 -4.15 -8.33
CA LYS A 220 7.54 -5.25 -8.98
C LYS A 220 7.62 -6.54 -8.17
N SER A 221 8.81 -6.93 -7.74
CA SER A 221 9.01 -8.14 -6.93
C SER A 221 8.28 -8.07 -5.59
N ALA A 222 8.29 -6.90 -4.94
CA ALA A 222 7.56 -6.66 -3.69
C ALA A 222 6.04 -6.70 -3.90
N TYR A 223 5.55 -6.15 -5.01
CA TYR A 223 4.13 -6.27 -5.39
C TYR A 223 3.75 -7.73 -5.64
N ASP A 224 4.54 -8.48 -6.40
CA ASP A 224 4.31 -9.91 -6.67
C ASP A 224 4.33 -10.75 -5.39
N GLN A 225 5.25 -10.45 -4.47
CA GLN A 225 5.29 -11.08 -3.14
C GLN A 225 4.03 -10.77 -2.33
N THR A 226 3.61 -9.50 -2.28
CA THR A 226 2.39 -9.09 -1.56
C THR A 226 1.17 -9.78 -2.16
N ARG A 227 1.09 -9.85 -3.49
CA ARG A 227 0.04 -10.58 -4.20
C ARG A 227 0.07 -12.07 -3.85
N ALA A 228 1.24 -12.71 -3.83
CA ALA A 228 1.39 -14.11 -3.45
C ALA A 228 1.01 -14.35 -1.98
N GLU A 229 1.31 -13.43 -1.07
CA GLU A 229 0.93 -13.50 0.34
C GLU A 229 -0.59 -13.36 0.51
N LEU A 230 -1.22 -12.44 -0.22
CA LEU A 230 -2.68 -12.31 -0.27
C LEU A 230 -3.34 -13.56 -0.87
N LEU A 231 -2.75 -14.15 -1.91
CA LEU A 231 -3.23 -15.43 -2.47
C LEU A 231 -3.06 -16.58 -1.47
N LYS A 232 -1.95 -16.61 -0.73
CA LYS A 232 -1.74 -17.59 0.34
C LYS A 232 -2.73 -17.43 1.48
N GLU A 233 -3.08 -16.20 1.85
CA GLU A 233 -4.14 -15.93 2.83
C GLU A 233 -5.48 -16.47 2.32
N VAL A 234 -5.81 -16.21 1.05
CA VAL A 234 -6.98 -16.81 0.39
C VAL A 234 -6.90 -18.33 0.47
N ASP A 235 -5.81 -18.96 0.05
CA ASP A 235 -5.62 -20.42 0.08
C ASP A 235 -5.74 -21.00 1.50
N SER A 236 -5.20 -20.33 2.52
CA SER A 236 -5.31 -20.75 3.92
C SER A 236 -6.74 -20.74 4.45
N VAL A 237 -7.60 -19.89 3.86
CA VAL A 237 -9.04 -19.86 4.14
C VAL A 237 -9.78 -20.97 3.39
N TRP A 238 -9.25 -21.45 2.26
CA TRP A 238 -9.75 -22.63 1.54
C TRP A 238 -9.31 -23.95 2.17
N GLU A 239 -8.22 -23.96 2.94
CA GLU A 239 -7.85 -25.10 3.77
C GLU A 239 -8.90 -25.27 4.87
N THR A 240 -9.53 -26.45 4.94
CA THR A 240 -10.36 -26.80 6.10
C THR A 240 -9.48 -26.76 7.34
N PRO A 241 -9.75 -25.88 8.33
CA PRO A 241 -8.96 -25.85 9.55
C PRO A 241 -9.13 -27.21 10.23
N VAL A 242 -8.02 -27.92 10.40
CA VAL A 242 -7.98 -29.08 11.29
C VAL A 242 -8.45 -28.57 12.66
N PRO A 243 -9.44 -29.19 13.32
CA PRO A 243 -9.87 -28.75 14.63
C PRO A 243 -8.63 -28.69 15.53
N SER A 244 -8.28 -27.49 15.99
CA SER A 244 -7.29 -27.37 17.03
C SER A 244 -7.87 -28.08 18.25
N PHE A 245 -7.21 -29.16 18.66
CA PHE A 245 -7.49 -29.78 19.94
C PHE A 245 -7.20 -28.73 21.01
N SER A 246 -8.28 -28.14 21.53
CA SER A 246 -8.42 -27.46 22.81
C SER A 246 -7.11 -27.10 23.52
N ASP A 247 -6.70 -25.84 23.39
CA ASP A 247 -5.92 -25.17 24.43
C ASP A 247 -6.86 -24.29 25.25
N SER A 248 -7.82 -24.96 25.89
CA SER A 248 -8.82 -24.33 26.75
C SER A 248 -8.24 -24.10 28.14
N LEU A 249 -7.20 -23.28 28.27
CA LEU A 249 -6.66 -22.81 29.56
C LEU A 249 -6.02 -21.40 29.50
N MET A 250 -6.51 -20.49 28.64
CA MET A 250 -6.19 -19.06 28.80
C MET A 250 -7.38 -18.33 29.45
N VAL A 251 -7.28 -18.14 30.76
CA VAL A 251 -8.21 -17.39 31.60
C VAL A 251 -7.97 -15.89 31.41
N ASN A 252 -9.02 -15.16 31.01
CA ASN A 252 -9.05 -13.70 31.00
C ASN A 252 -9.08 -13.16 32.45
N PRO A 253 -8.32 -12.10 32.81
CA PRO A 253 -8.13 -11.67 34.20
C PRO A 253 -9.21 -10.72 34.75
N THR A 254 -10.39 -10.65 34.13
CA THR A 254 -11.37 -9.58 34.41
C THR A 254 -12.65 -10.02 35.13
N GLU A 255 -12.71 -11.23 35.67
CA GLU A 255 -13.83 -11.66 36.53
C GLU A 255 -13.48 -11.50 38.02
N THR A 256 -14.40 -10.94 38.78
CA THR A 256 -14.32 -10.75 40.24
C THR A 256 -14.02 -12.08 40.94
N ASN A 257 -12.92 -12.13 41.72
CA ASN A 257 -12.33 -13.34 42.31
C ASN A 257 -13.32 -14.34 42.96
N SER A 258 -14.42 -13.89 43.54
CA SER A 258 -15.39 -14.76 44.23
C SER A 258 -16.19 -15.67 43.29
N ALA A 259 -16.59 -15.21 42.09
CA ALA A 259 -17.37 -16.02 41.15
C ALA A 259 -16.53 -17.11 40.48
N VAL A 260 -15.27 -16.78 40.17
CA VAL A 260 -14.28 -17.71 39.62
C VAL A 260 -13.97 -18.83 40.61
N THR A 261 -13.82 -18.48 41.89
CA THR A 261 -13.50 -19.45 42.96
C THR A 261 -14.67 -20.41 43.23
N VAL A 262 -15.92 -19.92 43.23
CA VAL A 262 -17.11 -20.77 43.37
C VAL A 262 -17.25 -21.73 42.18
N ARG A 263 -16.98 -21.27 40.95
CA ARG A 263 -17.02 -22.14 39.76
C ARG A 263 -15.96 -23.24 39.83
N PHE A 264 -14.75 -22.88 40.25
CA PHE A 264 -13.65 -23.82 40.47
C PHE A 264 -13.99 -24.91 41.51
N ILE A 265 -14.57 -24.54 42.66
CA ILE A 265 -15.01 -25.50 43.68
C ILE A 265 -16.11 -26.42 43.13
N SER A 266 -17.06 -25.88 42.36
CA SER A 266 -18.16 -26.67 41.78
C SER A 266 -17.68 -27.69 40.74
N GLU A 267 -16.68 -27.34 39.91
CA GLU A 267 -16.06 -28.27 38.95
C GLU A 267 -15.20 -29.33 39.65
N LYS A 268 -14.49 -28.93 40.71
CA LYS A 268 -13.71 -29.85 41.56
C LYS A 268 -14.61 -30.92 42.19
N MET A 269 -15.80 -30.56 42.66
CA MET A 269 -16.79 -31.52 43.21
C MET A 269 -17.27 -32.56 42.19
N LYS A 270 -17.35 -32.18 40.92
CA LYS A 270 -17.74 -33.08 39.81
C LYS A 270 -16.60 -33.98 39.35
N THR A 271 -15.36 -33.57 39.59
CA THR A 271 -14.16 -34.26 39.10
C THR A 271 -13.61 -35.30 40.09
N ILE A 272 -13.73 -35.06 41.40
CA ILE A 272 -13.23 -36.00 42.42
C ILE A 272 -14.20 -37.17 42.58
N LEU A 273 -13.78 -38.34 42.07
CA LEU A 273 -14.55 -39.58 42.08
C LEU A 273 -14.22 -40.44 43.31
N PHE A 274 -15.26 -40.88 44.01
CA PHE A 274 -15.15 -41.80 45.13
C PHE A 274 -15.29 -43.24 44.62
N PRO A 275 -14.24 -44.07 44.70
CA PRO A 275 -14.25 -45.41 44.11
C PRO A 275 -15.24 -46.34 44.81
N LEU A 276 -15.36 -46.26 46.13
CA LEU A 276 -16.33 -46.98 46.94
C LEU A 276 -16.64 -46.18 48.21
N ILE A 277 -17.92 -46.03 48.51
CA ILE A 277 -18.43 -45.50 49.77
C ILE A 277 -19.35 -46.56 50.35
N ASP A 278 -19.07 -46.99 51.57
CA ASP A 278 -19.88 -47.93 52.33
C ASP A 278 -20.04 -47.39 53.76
N LEU A 279 -21.17 -46.72 54.00
CA LEU A 279 -21.56 -46.17 55.30
C LEU A 279 -22.75 -46.99 55.82
N GLU A 280 -22.63 -47.57 57.00
CA GLU A 280 -23.69 -48.35 57.65
C GLU A 280 -24.04 -47.73 59.00
N ASN A 281 -25.30 -47.35 59.18
CA ASN A 281 -25.88 -46.74 60.39
C ASN A 281 -25.12 -45.49 60.86
N VAL A 282 -24.78 -44.59 59.92
CA VAL A 282 -23.93 -43.41 60.15
C VAL A 282 -24.76 -42.14 60.28
N GLY A 283 -24.35 -41.21 61.15
CA GLY A 283 -24.95 -39.87 61.30
C GLY A 283 -24.35 -38.82 60.35
N ILE A 284 -24.99 -37.67 60.18
CA ILE A 284 -24.50 -36.61 59.27
C ILE A 284 -23.09 -36.10 59.62
N GLU A 285 -22.76 -35.97 60.91
CA GLU A 285 -21.45 -35.48 61.36
C GLU A 285 -20.33 -36.46 60.98
N GLU A 286 -20.55 -37.76 61.22
CA GLU A 286 -19.62 -38.84 60.86
C GLU A 286 -19.46 -38.97 59.34
N ALA A 287 -20.56 -38.82 58.58
CA ALA A 287 -20.53 -38.85 57.12
C ALA A 287 -19.75 -37.66 56.53
N VAL A 288 -19.93 -36.44 57.08
CA VAL A 288 -19.19 -35.24 56.66
C VAL A 288 -17.70 -35.38 56.97
N ASP A 289 -17.33 -35.91 58.14
CA ASP A 289 -15.93 -36.13 58.49
C ASP A 289 -15.27 -37.21 57.63
N PHE A 290 -16.00 -38.28 57.29
CA PHE A 290 -15.55 -39.28 56.33
C PHE A 290 -15.25 -38.66 54.96
N LEU A 291 -16.18 -37.85 54.42
CA LEU A 291 -15.99 -37.17 53.14
C LEU A 291 -14.85 -36.14 53.16
N ARG A 292 -14.66 -35.43 54.27
CA ARG A 292 -13.54 -34.51 54.44
C ARG A 292 -12.19 -35.24 54.36
N LEU A 293 -12.06 -36.39 55.02
CA LEU A 293 -10.82 -37.19 54.99
C LEU A 293 -10.57 -37.82 53.62
N GLN A 294 -11.59 -38.44 53.03
CA GLN A 294 -11.48 -39.12 51.75
C GLN A 294 -11.27 -38.14 50.58
N SER A 295 -11.94 -36.98 50.59
CA SER A 295 -11.72 -35.97 49.55
C SER A 295 -10.27 -35.45 49.53
N LYS A 296 -9.62 -35.31 50.69
CA LYS A 296 -8.21 -34.90 50.76
C LYS A 296 -7.26 -35.94 50.16
N GLN A 297 -7.60 -37.23 50.26
CA GLN A 297 -6.80 -38.32 49.70
C GLN A 297 -7.00 -38.47 48.19
N LEU A 298 -8.24 -38.29 47.71
CA LEU A 298 -8.63 -38.49 46.32
C LEU A 298 -8.46 -37.23 45.43
N ASP A 299 -8.14 -36.09 46.04
CA ASP A 299 -7.88 -34.85 45.32
C ASP A 299 -6.51 -34.82 44.64
N ASN A 300 -6.55 -35.03 43.32
CA ASN A 300 -5.41 -34.92 42.39
C ASN A 300 -5.43 -33.62 41.56
N THR A 301 -6.39 -32.72 41.79
CA THR A 301 -6.56 -31.48 40.99
C THR A 301 -5.65 -30.35 41.46
N THR A 302 -5.18 -30.40 42.70
CA THR A 302 -4.37 -29.34 43.32
C THR A 302 -3.08 -29.89 43.91
N THR A 303 -1.94 -29.25 43.57
CA THR A 303 -0.60 -29.64 44.04
C THR A 303 -0.28 -29.13 45.44
N ASN A 304 -0.93 -28.05 45.90
CA ASN A 304 -0.72 -27.45 47.22
C ASN A 304 -1.39 -28.28 48.34
N PRO A 305 -0.64 -28.80 49.36
CA PRO A 305 -1.21 -29.61 50.44
C PRO A 305 -2.29 -28.93 51.29
N ALA A 306 -2.30 -27.59 51.36
CA ALA A 306 -3.27 -26.82 52.14
C ALA A 306 -4.65 -26.70 51.45
N GLU A 307 -4.69 -26.86 50.12
CA GLU A 307 -5.90 -26.72 49.29
C GLU A 307 -6.49 -28.07 48.86
N LYS A 308 -5.92 -29.18 49.36
CA LYS A 308 -6.40 -30.54 49.06
C LYS A 308 -7.70 -30.86 49.79
N GLY A 309 -8.66 -31.41 49.04
CA GLY A 309 -9.99 -31.79 49.52
C GLY A 309 -10.97 -30.62 49.54
N PHE A 310 -12.03 -30.76 50.35
CA PHE A 310 -13.05 -29.72 50.53
C PHE A 310 -13.21 -29.36 52.00
N ASN A 311 -13.47 -28.07 52.25
CA ASN A 311 -13.86 -27.60 53.58
C ASN A 311 -15.39 -27.70 53.73
N LEU A 312 -15.87 -28.75 54.38
CA LEU A 312 -17.28 -28.98 54.66
C LEU A 312 -17.65 -28.37 56.03
N VAL A 313 -18.59 -27.43 56.06
CA VAL A 313 -19.07 -26.79 57.29
C VAL A 313 -20.52 -27.18 57.52
N LEU A 314 -20.79 -27.87 58.63
CA LEU A 314 -22.13 -28.23 59.03
C LEU A 314 -22.70 -27.15 59.96
N ASN A 315 -23.70 -26.40 59.48
CA ASN A 315 -24.38 -25.36 60.24
C ASN A 315 -25.78 -25.82 60.66
N LEU A 316 -25.83 -26.52 61.79
CA LEU A 316 -27.07 -26.86 62.50
C LEU A 316 -27.33 -25.73 63.50
N VAL A 317 -28.18 -24.77 63.13
CA VAL A 317 -28.62 -23.63 63.95
C VAL A 317 -28.70 -24.01 65.45
N ASN A 318 -28.01 -23.25 66.32
CA ASN A 318 -27.94 -23.32 67.81
C ASN A 318 -28.13 -24.70 68.49
N GLN A 319 -27.29 -25.03 69.49
CA GLN A 319 -27.29 -26.35 70.17
C GLN A 319 -28.65 -26.81 70.73
N ASP A 320 -29.60 -25.89 70.94
CA ASP A 320 -30.95 -26.14 71.47
C ASP A 320 -32.08 -26.14 70.42
N SER A 321 -31.79 -26.03 69.12
CA SER A 321 -32.82 -26.06 68.07
C SER A 321 -33.40 -27.47 67.90
N GLU A 322 -34.73 -27.61 68.00
CA GLU A 322 -35.47 -28.86 67.73
C GLU A 322 -35.13 -29.44 66.34
N ILE A 323 -34.87 -28.57 65.36
CA ILE A 323 -34.51 -28.96 63.99
C ILE A 323 -33.09 -29.56 63.97
N GLY A 324 -32.14 -28.95 64.67
CA GLY A 324 -30.77 -29.46 64.77
C GLY A 324 -30.68 -30.82 65.46
N GLN A 325 -31.47 -31.03 66.52
CA GLN A 325 -31.55 -32.32 67.21
C GLN A 325 -32.18 -33.41 66.33
N ARG A 326 -33.21 -33.06 65.54
CA ARG A 326 -33.81 -33.98 64.56
C ARG A 326 -32.82 -34.38 63.46
N VAL A 327 -32.06 -33.44 62.92
CA VAL A 327 -31.05 -33.72 61.89
C VAL A 327 -29.94 -34.62 62.43
N ARG A 328 -29.48 -34.40 63.67
CA ARG A 328 -28.51 -35.28 64.35
C ARG A 328 -29.05 -36.66 64.69
N GLY A 329 -30.37 -36.80 64.82
CA GLY A 329 -31.04 -38.06 65.08
C GLY A 329 -31.15 -38.97 63.86
N TYR A 330 -31.01 -38.44 62.63
CA TYR A 330 -31.03 -39.28 61.44
C TYR A 330 -29.78 -40.18 61.38
N ARG A 331 -30.01 -41.43 61.03
CA ARG A 331 -29.00 -42.44 60.70
C ARG A 331 -29.39 -43.04 59.36
N PHE A 332 -28.41 -43.31 58.51
CA PHE A 332 -28.65 -43.84 57.17
C PHE A 332 -27.57 -44.82 56.75
N ASP A 333 -27.93 -45.67 55.77
CA ASP A 333 -27.01 -46.57 55.08
C ASP A 333 -26.79 -46.06 53.66
N LEU A 334 -25.55 -45.95 53.21
CA LEU A 334 -25.20 -45.46 51.88
C LEU A 334 -24.09 -46.30 51.24
N LYS A 335 -24.41 -46.97 50.13
CA LYS A 335 -23.47 -47.75 49.32
C LYS A 335 -23.40 -47.20 47.90
N LEU A 336 -22.31 -46.52 47.57
CA LEU A 336 -22.07 -45.90 46.26
C LEU A 336 -20.73 -46.34 45.68
N LYS A 337 -20.66 -46.50 44.36
CA LYS A 337 -19.44 -46.92 43.64
C LYS A 337 -19.16 -45.99 42.47
N ASN A 338 -17.95 -45.44 42.42
CA ASN A 338 -17.46 -44.55 41.37
C ASN A 338 -18.34 -43.31 41.14
N VAL A 339 -18.63 -42.58 42.21
CA VAL A 339 -19.56 -41.44 42.20
C VAL A 339 -18.81 -40.14 42.55
N PRO A 340 -19.06 -39.01 41.87
CA PRO A 340 -18.46 -37.72 42.23
C PRO A 340 -19.02 -37.16 43.54
N LEU A 341 -18.24 -36.32 44.23
CA LEU A 341 -18.62 -35.76 45.54
C LEU A 341 -19.99 -35.06 45.52
N ASP A 342 -20.30 -34.34 44.44
CA ASP A 342 -21.56 -33.61 44.27
C ASP A 342 -22.78 -34.52 44.46
N GLN A 343 -22.77 -35.68 43.80
CA GLN A 343 -23.83 -36.68 43.89
C GLN A 343 -23.87 -37.34 45.27
N VAL A 344 -22.71 -37.59 45.88
CA VAL A 344 -22.63 -38.17 47.24
C VAL A 344 -23.24 -37.21 48.28
N LEU A 345 -22.93 -35.92 48.20
CA LEU A 345 -23.49 -34.90 49.09
C LEU A 345 -25.00 -34.73 48.88
N GLN A 346 -25.47 -34.83 47.64
CA GLN A 346 -26.90 -34.81 47.33
C GLN A 346 -27.62 -35.99 48.03
N TYR A 347 -27.10 -37.21 47.92
CA TYR A 347 -27.68 -38.38 48.58
C TYR A 347 -27.68 -38.27 50.11
N ILE A 348 -26.58 -37.79 50.71
CA ILE A 348 -26.52 -37.57 52.15
C ILE A 348 -27.56 -36.53 52.57
N CYS A 349 -27.61 -35.39 51.88
CA CYS A 349 -28.55 -34.31 52.14
C CYS A 349 -30.02 -34.78 52.09
N ASP A 350 -30.36 -35.62 51.11
CA ASP A 350 -31.70 -36.20 50.98
C ASP A 350 -32.06 -37.11 52.18
N GLN A 351 -31.12 -37.92 52.66
CA GLN A 351 -31.33 -38.82 53.80
C GLN A 351 -31.41 -38.06 55.14
N THR A 352 -30.66 -36.97 55.27
CA THR A 352 -30.54 -36.21 56.53
C THR A 352 -31.47 -35.00 56.61
N ARG A 353 -32.28 -34.74 55.57
CA ARG A 353 -33.12 -33.54 55.45
C ARG A 353 -32.31 -32.25 55.61
N THR A 354 -31.20 -32.17 54.87
CA THR A 354 -30.34 -30.98 54.78
C THR A 354 -30.18 -30.54 53.33
N GLN A 355 -29.68 -29.35 53.10
CA GLN A 355 -29.31 -28.77 51.81
C GLN A 355 -27.91 -28.18 51.91
N TYR A 356 -27.16 -28.12 50.81
CA TYR A 356 -25.82 -27.53 50.77
C TYR A 356 -25.77 -26.29 49.87
N SER A 357 -24.91 -25.33 50.22
CA SER A 357 -24.53 -24.19 49.37
C SER A 357 -23.01 -24.17 49.20
N VAL A 358 -22.56 -23.74 48.02
CA VAL A 358 -21.12 -23.59 47.71
C VAL A 358 -20.75 -22.12 47.86
N ASP A 359 -19.90 -21.83 48.84
CA ASP A 359 -19.34 -20.50 49.09
C ASP A 359 -17.88 -20.45 48.59
N GLU A 360 -17.26 -19.26 48.61
CA GLU A 360 -15.89 -19.02 48.10
C GLU A 360 -14.82 -19.91 48.78
N PHE A 361 -15.03 -20.33 50.04
CA PHE A 361 -14.04 -21.08 50.82
C PHE A 361 -14.56 -22.37 51.46
N ALA A 362 -15.86 -22.65 51.38
CA ALA A 362 -16.46 -23.77 52.08
C ALA A 362 -17.76 -24.25 51.42
N ILE A 363 -18.09 -25.51 51.66
CA ILE A 363 -19.41 -26.08 51.37
C ILE A 363 -20.19 -26.08 52.66
N THR A 364 -21.27 -25.31 52.73
CA THR A 364 -22.07 -25.14 53.95
C THR A 364 -23.33 -26.01 53.88
N LEU A 365 -23.51 -26.93 54.83
CA LEU A 365 -24.73 -27.75 54.97
C LEU A 365 -25.68 -27.13 56.00
N ARG A 366 -26.98 -27.04 55.66
CA ARG A 366 -28.05 -26.45 56.50
C ARG A 366 -29.30 -27.34 56.49
N PRO A 367 -30.13 -27.38 57.55
CA PRO A 367 -31.39 -28.13 57.53
C PRO A 367 -32.36 -27.64 56.46
N THR A 368 -33.04 -28.56 55.76
CA THR A 368 -34.18 -28.19 54.89
C THR A 368 -35.34 -27.72 55.76
N GLY A 369 -35.89 -26.54 55.48
CA GLY A 369 -36.98 -25.93 56.27
C GLY A 369 -36.51 -24.99 57.37
N SER A 370 -35.22 -24.63 57.45
CA SER A 370 -34.81 -23.40 58.14
C SER A 370 -35.18 -22.19 57.27
N ASP A 371 -36.48 -21.93 57.16
CA ASP A 371 -36.99 -20.69 56.59
C ASP A 371 -36.64 -19.56 57.56
N GLY A 372 -35.49 -18.94 57.32
CA GLY A 372 -35.35 -17.55 57.69
C GLY A 372 -36.40 -16.79 56.89
N ALA A 373 -37.47 -16.35 57.56
CA ALA A 373 -38.25 -15.18 57.16
C ALA A 373 -37.38 -13.91 57.24
N GLU A 374 -36.18 -14.00 56.71
CA GLU A 374 -35.21 -12.93 56.63
C GLU A 374 -35.34 -12.35 55.23
N LEU A 375 -35.91 -11.16 55.19
CA LEU A 375 -35.92 -10.35 53.99
C LEU A 375 -34.47 -9.94 53.74
N ILE A 376 -33.92 -10.35 52.61
CA ILE A 376 -32.57 -9.99 52.19
C ILE A 376 -32.66 -8.87 51.16
N GLY A 377 -31.68 -7.99 51.14
CA GLY A 377 -31.56 -6.94 50.13
C GLY A 377 -30.57 -7.34 49.05
N ARG A 378 -30.97 -7.32 47.78
CA ARG A 378 -30.06 -7.51 46.64
C ARG A 378 -30.28 -6.43 45.59
N THR A 379 -29.19 -6.04 44.94
CA THR A 379 -29.21 -5.08 43.83
C THR A 379 -28.98 -5.82 42.52
N TYR A 380 -29.83 -5.58 41.54
CA TYR A 380 -29.74 -6.15 40.20
C TYR A 380 -29.52 -5.05 39.17
N LYS A 381 -28.67 -5.31 38.18
CA LYS A 381 -28.46 -4.38 37.06
C LYS A 381 -29.51 -4.66 36.00
N VAL A 382 -30.24 -3.64 35.57
CA VAL A 382 -31.32 -3.76 34.57
C VAL A 382 -31.08 -2.79 33.41
N PRO A 383 -31.61 -3.06 32.21
CA PRO A 383 -31.51 -2.12 31.09
C PRO A 383 -32.09 -0.73 31.45
N PRO A 384 -31.58 0.36 30.85
CA PRO A 384 -32.10 1.72 31.08
C PRO A 384 -33.59 1.87 30.75
N ASP A 385 -34.11 0.97 29.91
CA ASP A 385 -35.49 0.93 29.41
C ASP A 385 -36.45 0.10 30.30
N PHE A 386 -36.00 -0.39 31.46
CA PHE A 386 -36.73 -1.34 32.32
C PHE A 386 -38.15 -0.88 32.72
N LEU A 387 -38.37 0.43 32.86
CA LEU A 387 -39.68 0.99 33.24
C LEU A 387 -40.50 1.55 32.06
N SER A 388 -39.94 1.60 30.85
CA SER A 388 -40.55 2.28 29.69
C SER A 388 -41.47 1.37 28.87
N ALA A 389 -41.32 0.05 28.99
CA ALA A 389 -42.11 -0.90 28.23
C ALA A 389 -43.43 -1.19 28.95
N GLU A 390 -44.48 -0.49 28.56
CA GLU A 390 -45.93 -0.68 28.82
C GLU A 390 -46.59 0.47 29.57
N ASN A 391 -47.27 1.33 28.81
CA ASN A 391 -48.48 1.97 29.32
C ASN A 391 -49.54 0.88 29.46
N VAL A 392 -49.77 0.42 30.69
CA VAL A 392 -50.98 -0.35 31.01
C VAL A 392 -52.15 0.63 30.82
N GLY A 393 -52.84 0.51 29.70
CA GLY A 393 -54.16 1.11 29.54
C GLY A 393 -55.03 0.58 30.68
N ALA A 394 -55.43 1.46 31.59
CA ALA A 394 -56.31 1.10 32.68
C ALA A 394 -57.60 0.52 32.08
N ALA A 395 -57.81 -0.79 32.27
CA ALA A 395 -59.10 -1.39 32.07
C ALA A 395 -60.06 -0.74 33.07
N ALA A 396 -60.88 0.19 32.57
CA ALA A 396 -61.99 0.73 33.32
C ALA A 396 -62.90 -0.45 33.70
N ALA A 397 -62.94 -0.77 34.99
CA ALA A 397 -64.05 -1.53 35.53
C ALA A 397 -65.33 -0.75 35.21
N ALA A 398 -66.22 -1.36 34.44
CA ALA A 398 -67.52 -0.79 34.12
C ALA A 398 -68.28 -0.50 35.43
N SER A 399 -68.41 0.78 35.77
CA SER A 399 -69.42 1.23 36.72
C SER A 399 -70.79 1.13 36.05
N SER A 400 -71.75 0.57 36.78
CA SER A 400 -73.11 0.23 36.33
C SER A 400 -74.07 1.43 36.34
N ASP A 401 -73.63 2.63 35.95
CA ASP A 401 -74.50 3.81 35.90
C ASP A 401 -74.16 4.74 34.71
N PRO A 402 -75.02 4.82 33.67
CA PRO A 402 -74.81 5.68 32.51
C PRO A 402 -75.14 7.17 32.73
N PHE A 403 -75.53 7.60 33.95
CA PHE A 403 -75.97 8.98 34.21
C PHE A 403 -75.24 9.69 35.36
N ALA A 404 -74.14 9.14 35.90
CA ALA A 404 -73.35 9.84 36.91
C ALA A 404 -72.47 10.96 36.28
N GLU A 405 -72.52 12.14 36.88
CA GLU A 405 -71.78 13.34 36.50
C GLU A 405 -70.25 13.12 36.63
N ALA A 406 -69.49 13.53 35.62
CA ALA A 406 -68.05 13.26 35.53
C ALA A 406 -67.26 13.98 36.64
N PRO A 407 -66.32 13.31 37.34
CA PRO A 407 -65.40 14.02 38.22
C PRO A 407 -64.38 14.79 37.37
N GLU A 408 -64.32 16.10 37.58
CA GLU A 408 -63.15 16.90 37.20
C GLU A 408 -61.97 16.53 38.09
N GLU A 409 -61.06 15.68 37.60
CA GLU A 409 -59.67 15.69 38.05
C GLU A 409 -58.77 14.93 37.05
N GLY A 410 -57.66 15.58 36.68
CA GLY A 410 -56.74 15.11 35.64
C GLY A 410 -56.16 13.73 35.93
N LEU A 411 -56.25 12.85 34.94
CA LEU A 411 -55.52 11.58 34.86
C LEU A 411 -54.01 11.84 34.84
N SER A 412 -53.41 11.94 36.02
CA SER A 412 -51.96 11.74 36.15
C SER A 412 -51.66 10.28 35.83
N ALA A 413 -51.02 10.03 34.69
CA ALA A 413 -50.47 8.72 34.38
C ALA A 413 -49.54 8.31 35.53
N ARG A 414 -49.99 7.38 36.38
CA ARG A 414 -49.20 6.86 37.50
C ARG A 414 -47.99 6.15 36.88
N ARG A 415 -46.80 6.74 37.00
CA ARG A 415 -45.56 6.12 36.50
C ARG A 415 -45.43 4.74 37.14
N MET A 416 -45.30 3.72 36.31
CA MET A 416 -45.11 2.33 36.74
C MET A 416 -43.86 2.24 37.62
N THR A 417 -44.00 1.77 38.86
CA THR A 417 -42.86 1.61 39.77
C THR A 417 -42.17 0.27 39.52
N ALA A 418 -40.91 0.14 39.96
CA ALA A 418 -40.17 -1.13 39.90
C ALA A 418 -40.91 -2.28 40.61
N LEU A 419 -41.63 -1.94 41.69
CA LEU A 419 -42.45 -2.87 42.44
C LEU A 419 -43.66 -3.33 41.63
N ASP A 420 -44.35 -2.41 40.94
CA ASP A 420 -45.51 -2.75 40.11
C ASP A 420 -45.10 -3.63 38.91
N LYS A 421 -43.96 -3.32 38.30
CA LYS A 421 -43.41 -4.09 37.17
C LYS A 421 -42.98 -5.50 37.59
N LEU A 422 -42.35 -5.67 38.74
CA LEU A 422 -41.99 -7.02 39.23
C LEU A 422 -43.22 -7.84 39.65
N ARG A 423 -44.26 -7.19 40.17
CA ARG A 423 -45.55 -7.85 40.44
C ARG A 423 -46.25 -8.32 39.18
N SER A 424 -46.18 -7.56 38.08
CA SER A 424 -46.77 -8.00 36.81
C SER A 424 -46.10 -9.25 36.24
N TYR A 425 -44.84 -9.52 36.61
CA TYR A 425 -44.13 -10.77 36.28
C TYR A 425 -44.36 -11.90 37.30
N GLY A 426 -45.25 -11.71 38.29
CA GLY A 426 -45.63 -12.75 39.25
C GLY A 426 -44.77 -12.83 40.51
N VAL A 427 -43.89 -11.85 40.77
CA VAL A 427 -43.10 -11.81 42.01
C VAL A 427 -43.97 -11.39 43.19
N SER A 428 -44.04 -12.22 44.22
CA SER A 428 -44.78 -11.91 45.46
C SER A 428 -43.97 -10.99 46.38
N PHE A 429 -44.64 -10.08 47.11
CA PHE A 429 -43.99 -9.15 48.04
C PHE A 429 -44.68 -9.24 49.43
N PRO A 430 -44.11 -10.00 50.39
CA PRO A 430 -44.64 -10.12 51.75
C PRO A 430 -44.48 -8.81 52.55
N GLU A 431 -45.08 -8.75 53.73
CA GLU A 431 -45.08 -7.55 54.59
C GLU A 431 -43.62 -7.13 54.94
N GLY A 432 -43.25 -5.89 54.60
CA GLY A 432 -41.89 -5.37 54.75
C GLY A 432 -40.99 -5.45 53.50
N ALA A 433 -41.42 -6.14 52.44
CA ALA A 433 -40.68 -6.21 51.18
C ALA A 433 -40.83 -4.93 50.33
N LYS A 434 -39.78 -4.53 49.61
CA LYS A 434 -39.78 -3.32 48.77
C LYS A 434 -38.90 -3.48 47.53
N ALA A 435 -39.20 -2.72 46.47
CA ALA A 435 -38.37 -2.62 45.29
C ALA A 435 -38.22 -1.15 44.85
N THR A 436 -37.02 -0.73 44.47
CA THR A 436 -36.71 0.65 44.07
C THR A 436 -35.80 0.65 42.86
N TYR A 437 -36.14 1.43 41.83
CA TYR A 437 -35.30 1.61 40.64
C TYR A 437 -34.45 2.87 40.75
N ASN A 438 -33.17 2.74 40.43
CA ASN A 438 -32.25 3.84 40.27
C ASN A 438 -31.89 3.99 38.77
N ALA A 439 -32.45 5.01 38.13
CA ALA A 439 -32.23 5.30 36.72
C ALA A 439 -30.76 5.66 36.40
N ASN A 440 -30.07 6.36 37.31
CA ASN A 440 -28.69 6.79 37.09
C ASN A 440 -27.71 5.62 37.10
N ALA A 441 -27.96 4.61 37.94
CA ALA A 441 -27.12 3.44 38.07
C ALA A 441 -27.64 2.23 37.25
N SER A 442 -28.73 2.39 36.49
CA SER A 442 -29.41 1.32 35.76
C SER A 442 -29.55 0.05 36.61
N SER A 443 -30.02 0.22 37.84
CA SER A 443 -30.13 -0.88 38.82
C SER A 443 -31.41 -0.82 39.63
N ILE A 444 -31.93 -1.98 40.01
CA ILE A 444 -33.04 -2.14 40.94
C ILE A 444 -32.52 -2.70 42.26
N PHE A 445 -32.90 -2.07 43.37
CA PHE A 445 -32.73 -2.63 44.71
C PHE A 445 -34.02 -3.33 45.09
N VAL A 446 -33.94 -4.62 45.44
CA VAL A 446 -35.06 -5.44 45.88
C VAL A 446 -34.77 -5.96 47.28
N TYR A 447 -35.76 -5.86 48.17
CA TYR A 447 -35.72 -6.39 49.52
C TYR A 447 -36.85 -7.41 49.66
N ASN A 448 -36.53 -8.70 49.63
CA ASN A 448 -37.52 -9.77 49.58
C ASN A 448 -36.95 -11.10 50.13
N THR A 449 -37.76 -12.18 50.15
CA THR A 449 -37.32 -13.53 50.52
C THR A 449 -36.33 -14.08 49.50
N ALA A 450 -35.46 -15.02 49.91
CA ALA A 450 -34.48 -15.65 49.03
C ALA A 450 -35.12 -16.28 47.78
N GLN A 451 -36.27 -16.96 47.94
CA GLN A 451 -37.00 -17.56 46.82
C GLN A 451 -37.48 -16.53 45.78
N ASN A 452 -37.97 -15.38 46.23
CA ASN A 452 -38.38 -14.30 45.32
C ASN A 452 -37.17 -13.64 44.64
N HIS A 453 -36.01 -13.64 45.29
CA HIS A 453 -34.77 -13.15 44.68
C HIS A 453 -34.28 -14.01 43.51
N ASP A 454 -34.53 -15.31 43.54
CA ASP A 454 -34.20 -16.21 42.42
C ASP A 454 -35.12 -15.95 41.22
N MET A 455 -36.41 -15.70 41.46
CA MET A 455 -37.35 -15.29 40.40
C MET A 455 -36.99 -13.94 39.78
N VAL A 456 -36.60 -12.96 40.61
CA VAL A 456 -36.15 -11.64 40.12
C VAL A 456 -34.88 -11.78 39.29
N GLN A 457 -33.92 -12.61 39.71
CA GLN A 457 -32.70 -12.88 38.95
C GLN A 457 -33.04 -13.45 37.56
N GLN A 458 -33.91 -14.44 37.48
CA GLN A 458 -34.34 -15.04 36.21
C GLN A 458 -35.01 -14.04 35.27
N ILE A 459 -35.86 -13.15 35.79
CA ILE A 459 -36.51 -12.08 35.00
C ILE A 459 -35.47 -11.10 34.47
N VAL A 460 -34.54 -10.66 35.33
CA VAL A 460 -33.47 -9.73 34.93
C VAL A 460 -32.55 -10.36 33.89
N ASP A 461 -32.20 -11.64 34.05
CA ASP A 461 -31.37 -12.37 33.08
C ASP A 461 -32.08 -12.52 31.72
N THR A 462 -33.38 -12.80 31.73
CA THR A 462 -34.20 -12.86 30.51
C THR A 462 -34.29 -11.49 29.82
N MET A 463 -34.42 -10.40 30.60
CA MET A 463 -34.45 -9.04 30.07
C MET A 463 -33.08 -8.55 29.57
N ALA A 464 -32.00 -8.96 30.22
CA ALA A 464 -30.64 -8.70 29.76
C ALA A 464 -30.37 -9.39 28.42
N GLN A 465 -30.97 -10.56 28.19
CA GLN A 465 -30.94 -11.25 26.88
C GLN A 465 -31.76 -10.57 25.78
N THR A 466 -32.55 -9.54 26.07
CA THR A 466 -33.27 -8.72 25.06
C THR A 466 -32.57 -7.41 24.70
N GLU A 467 -31.32 -7.20 25.14
CA GLU A 467 -30.57 -5.99 24.77
C GLU A 467 -30.46 -5.84 23.24
N PRO A 468 -30.69 -4.63 22.68
CA PRO A 468 -30.70 -4.40 21.25
C PRO A 468 -29.29 -4.59 20.68
N VAL A 469 -29.12 -5.63 19.88
CA VAL A 469 -27.89 -5.87 19.11
C VAL A 469 -27.94 -5.16 17.76
N GLN A 470 -26.80 -4.66 17.33
CA GLN A 470 -26.59 -4.09 16.01
C GLN A 470 -25.87 -5.11 15.13
N VAL A 471 -26.14 -5.07 13.84
CA VAL A 471 -25.50 -5.91 12.83
C VAL A 471 -24.73 -4.99 11.90
N VAL A 472 -23.42 -5.18 11.85
CA VAL A 472 -22.54 -4.57 10.86
C VAL A 472 -22.45 -5.50 9.67
N VAL A 473 -22.75 -4.98 8.49
CA VAL A 473 -22.67 -5.72 7.23
C VAL A 473 -21.70 -5.00 6.32
N ARG A 474 -20.65 -5.71 5.92
CA ARG A 474 -19.64 -5.25 4.97
C ARG A 474 -19.75 -6.10 3.71
N VAL A 475 -19.86 -5.44 2.56
CA VAL A 475 -19.86 -6.13 1.27
C VAL A 475 -18.62 -5.72 0.50
N THR A 476 -17.89 -6.69 -0.04
CA THR A 476 -16.73 -6.44 -0.90
C THR A 476 -17.04 -6.93 -2.30
N MET A 477 -17.07 -6.02 -3.26
CA MET A 477 -17.23 -6.30 -4.68
C MET A 477 -15.89 -6.10 -5.38
N ILE A 478 -15.43 -7.13 -6.08
CA ILE A 478 -14.16 -7.14 -6.83
C ILE A 478 -14.50 -7.44 -8.29
N LYS A 479 -14.01 -6.61 -9.20
CA LYS A 479 -14.06 -6.83 -10.64
C LYS A 479 -12.63 -6.73 -11.19
N VAL A 480 -12.16 -7.81 -11.80
CA VAL A 480 -10.87 -7.92 -12.48
C VAL A 480 -11.15 -8.10 -13.97
N LEU A 481 -10.54 -7.27 -14.80
CA LEU A 481 -10.59 -7.37 -16.26
C LEU A 481 -9.15 -7.44 -16.78
N GLU A 482 -8.82 -8.53 -17.45
CA GLU A 482 -7.55 -8.74 -18.15
C GLU A 482 -7.85 -8.85 -19.65
N THR A 483 -7.10 -8.11 -20.47
CA THR A 483 -7.18 -8.16 -21.93
C THR A 483 -5.78 -8.21 -22.49
N GLN A 484 -5.44 -9.32 -23.15
CA GLN A 484 -4.19 -9.46 -23.88
C GLN A 484 -4.49 -9.41 -25.37
N LEU A 485 -3.70 -8.67 -26.14
CA LEU A 485 -3.79 -8.61 -27.60
C LEU A 485 -2.42 -8.91 -28.18
N LYS A 486 -2.34 -9.96 -28.99
CA LYS A 486 -1.14 -10.33 -29.74
C LYS A 486 -1.48 -10.39 -31.22
N GLU A 487 -0.83 -9.56 -32.00
CA GLU A 487 -0.95 -9.51 -33.45
C GLU A 487 0.43 -9.52 -34.10
N LEU A 488 0.56 -10.28 -35.19
CA LEU A 488 1.73 -10.25 -36.06
C LEU A 488 1.34 -10.54 -37.51
N GLY A 489 1.55 -9.55 -38.37
CA GLY A 489 1.29 -9.58 -39.80
C GLY A 489 2.42 -9.00 -40.63
N PHE A 490 2.31 -9.17 -41.94
CA PHE A 490 3.31 -8.72 -42.91
C PHE A 490 2.62 -8.07 -44.10
N ASP A 491 3.13 -6.93 -44.53
CA ASP A 491 2.71 -6.26 -45.75
C ASP A 491 3.78 -6.33 -46.82
N TRP A 492 3.39 -6.77 -48.02
CA TRP A 492 4.27 -6.87 -49.19
C TRP A 492 3.81 -5.94 -50.31
N LEU A 493 4.66 -4.99 -50.67
CA LEU A 493 4.43 -4.06 -51.76
C LEU A 493 5.49 -4.25 -52.85
N PHE A 494 5.03 -4.40 -54.08
CA PHE A 494 5.88 -4.59 -55.25
C PHE A 494 5.79 -3.34 -56.13
N GLY A 495 6.92 -2.67 -56.32
CA GLY A 495 7.07 -1.55 -57.24
C GLY A 495 7.13 -2.01 -58.70
N ASN A 496 7.17 -1.04 -59.61
CA ASN A 496 7.17 -1.31 -61.04
C ASN A 496 8.37 -2.18 -61.48
N VAL A 497 8.12 -3.36 -62.02
CA VAL A 497 9.17 -4.21 -62.61
C VAL A 497 9.24 -3.89 -64.09
N GLY A 498 10.18 -3.01 -64.47
CA GLY A 498 10.42 -2.64 -65.87
C GLY A 498 11.02 -3.80 -66.67
N LEU A 499 10.17 -4.69 -67.18
CA LEU A 499 10.53 -5.54 -68.32
C LEU A 499 10.23 -4.73 -69.57
N GLY A 500 11.27 -4.26 -70.26
CA GLY A 500 11.15 -3.38 -71.43
C GLY A 500 10.11 -3.88 -72.43
N GLY A 501 8.99 -3.16 -72.51
CA GLY A 501 7.86 -3.48 -73.38
C GLY A 501 6.54 -3.28 -72.64
N SER A 502 5.61 -2.54 -73.26
CA SER A 502 4.25 -2.28 -72.77
C SER A 502 3.68 -3.48 -72.01
N GLY A 503 3.34 -3.27 -70.73
CA GLY A 503 2.82 -4.30 -69.86
C GLY A 503 1.62 -5.02 -70.47
N LEU A 504 1.40 -6.26 -70.05
CA LEU A 504 0.28 -7.12 -70.50
C LEU A 504 -1.11 -6.56 -70.17
N THR A 505 -1.19 -5.41 -69.50
CA THR A 505 -2.38 -4.59 -69.29
C THR A 505 -2.05 -3.17 -69.71
N GLY A 506 -2.57 -2.74 -70.87
CA GLY A 506 -2.38 -1.39 -71.38
C GLY A 506 -2.87 -0.34 -70.38
N GLY A 507 -1.94 0.48 -69.90
CA GLY A 507 -2.17 1.61 -69.00
C GLY A 507 -0.84 1.98 -68.34
N ASP A 508 -0.39 3.21 -68.55
CA ASP A 508 0.79 3.73 -67.85
C ASP A 508 0.59 3.57 -66.35
N SER A 509 1.53 2.88 -65.70
CA SER A 509 1.60 2.70 -64.24
C SER A 509 0.61 1.66 -63.66
N ALA A 510 0.88 0.36 -63.86
CA ALA A 510 0.17 -0.73 -63.18
C ALA A 510 1.15 -1.62 -62.38
N ASN A 511 0.84 -1.88 -61.10
CA ASN A 511 1.61 -2.79 -60.25
C ASN A 511 1.59 -4.22 -60.84
N PHE A 512 2.76 -4.85 -60.99
CA PHE A 512 2.90 -6.21 -61.55
C PHE A 512 2.23 -7.29 -60.68
N LEU A 513 2.17 -7.07 -59.37
CA LEU A 513 1.48 -7.91 -58.38
C LEU A 513 0.81 -7.01 -57.35
N SER A 514 -0.49 -6.80 -57.49
CA SER A 514 -1.36 -6.20 -56.48
C SER A 514 -2.48 -7.18 -56.12
N GLY A 515 -2.87 -7.26 -54.86
CA GLY A 515 -3.88 -8.23 -54.41
C GLY A 515 -4.82 -7.66 -53.36
N GLY A 516 -5.99 -8.29 -53.22
CA GLY A 516 -7.02 -8.00 -52.21
C GLY A 516 -8.23 -7.22 -52.74
N THR A 517 -9.44 -7.62 -52.35
CA THR A 517 -10.56 -6.65 -52.28
C THR A 517 -10.21 -5.64 -51.19
N THR A 518 -10.65 -4.38 -51.31
CA THR A 518 -10.46 -3.30 -50.31
C THR A 518 -11.21 -3.55 -49.00
N GLY A 519 -11.30 -4.81 -48.56
CA GLY A 519 -12.14 -5.29 -47.47
C GLY A 519 -11.71 -4.86 -46.07
N SER A 520 -10.57 -4.19 -45.91
CA SER A 520 -10.16 -3.61 -44.62
C SER A 520 -8.97 -2.64 -44.64
N GLY A 521 -8.20 -2.51 -45.72
CA GLY A 521 -7.03 -1.63 -45.78
C GLY A 521 -7.20 -0.42 -46.71
N SER A 522 -7.07 0.78 -46.17
CA SER A 522 -6.71 1.97 -46.96
C SER A 522 -5.33 1.76 -47.62
N PRO A 523 -5.00 2.49 -48.71
CA PRO A 523 -3.63 2.52 -49.26
C PRO A 523 -2.62 2.79 -48.14
N ILE A 524 -1.50 2.06 -48.12
CA ILE A 524 -0.49 2.26 -47.07
C ILE A 524 0.35 3.49 -47.42
N GLU A 525 0.04 4.63 -46.82
CA GLU A 525 0.77 5.90 -47.01
C GLU A 525 2.14 5.92 -46.32
N ASP A 526 2.38 5.01 -45.37
CA ASP A 526 3.61 4.87 -44.59
C ASP A 526 4.74 4.11 -45.32
N LEU A 527 4.55 3.77 -46.60
CA LEU A 527 5.53 3.08 -47.44
C LEU A 527 6.13 4.03 -48.48
N SER A 528 7.46 3.96 -48.64
CA SER A 528 8.26 4.96 -49.36
C SER A 528 8.35 4.75 -50.87
N ILE A 529 7.80 3.65 -51.41
CA ILE A 529 7.87 3.37 -52.84
C ILE A 529 6.74 4.07 -53.60
N THR A 530 7.07 4.80 -54.66
CA THR A 530 6.11 5.52 -55.51
C THR A 530 5.43 4.52 -56.46
N ALA A 531 4.44 3.78 -55.95
CA ALA A 531 3.63 2.86 -56.73
C ALA A 531 2.29 3.54 -57.14
N PRO A 532 1.81 3.37 -58.38
CA PRO A 532 0.44 3.75 -58.75
C PRO A 532 -0.53 2.86 -57.96
N ASN A 533 -1.07 3.41 -56.87
CA ASN A 533 -1.87 2.76 -55.82
C ASN A 533 -1.05 1.85 -54.88
N ASN A 534 -0.80 2.32 -53.64
CA ASN A 534 -0.05 1.67 -52.56
C ASN A 534 -0.75 0.41 -51.97
N ASN A 535 -1.25 -0.49 -52.82
CA ASN A 535 -1.99 -1.68 -52.42
C ASN A 535 -1.06 -2.89 -52.30
N PRO A 536 -0.74 -3.37 -51.08
CA PRO A 536 0.09 -4.54 -50.90
C PRO A 536 -0.64 -5.82 -51.36
N VAL A 537 0.10 -6.88 -51.70
CA VAL A 537 -0.47 -8.20 -52.05
C VAL A 537 -1.24 -8.82 -50.87
N THR A 538 -0.94 -8.39 -49.65
CA THR A 538 -1.57 -8.78 -48.39
C THR A 538 -2.72 -7.85 -47.97
N ALA A 539 -3.20 -6.96 -48.85
CA ALA A 539 -4.22 -5.98 -48.49
C ALA A 539 -5.53 -6.59 -47.97
N GLY A 540 -5.82 -7.85 -48.35
CA GLY A 540 -6.99 -8.60 -47.86
C GLY A 540 -6.85 -9.19 -46.46
N ASN A 541 -5.66 -9.18 -45.85
CA ASN A 541 -5.47 -9.68 -44.48
C ASN A 541 -5.87 -8.58 -43.48
N ARG A 542 -6.72 -8.92 -42.50
CA ARG A 542 -7.09 -8.00 -41.41
C ARG A 542 -5.91 -7.73 -40.50
N SER A 543 -5.86 -6.49 -40.00
CA SER A 543 -4.83 -6.01 -39.09
C SER A 543 -5.36 -4.86 -38.22
N GLY A 544 -4.80 -4.71 -37.02
CA GLY A 544 -5.14 -3.69 -36.04
C GLY A 544 -6.62 -3.73 -35.66
N ASP A 545 -7.30 -2.59 -35.74
CA ASP A 545 -8.70 -2.45 -35.30
C ASP A 545 -9.68 -3.32 -36.11
N SER A 546 -9.27 -3.80 -37.28
CA SER A 546 -10.07 -4.72 -38.10
C SER A 546 -9.81 -6.21 -37.81
N ALA A 547 -8.70 -6.54 -37.13
CA ALA A 547 -8.33 -7.92 -36.79
C ALA A 547 -9.08 -8.45 -35.58
N VAL A 548 -9.62 -7.56 -34.75
CA VAL A 548 -10.33 -7.88 -33.52
C VAL A 548 -11.65 -7.13 -33.54
N ILE A 549 -12.75 -7.86 -33.46
CA ILE A 549 -14.09 -7.28 -33.49
C ILE A 549 -14.56 -7.12 -32.05
N GLY A 550 -14.82 -5.88 -31.62
CA GLY A 550 -15.43 -5.59 -30.33
C GLY A 550 -16.86 -6.12 -30.21
N ASN A 551 -17.46 -6.06 -29.02
CA ASN A 551 -18.90 -6.31 -28.92
C ASN A 551 -19.68 -5.28 -29.73
N ALA A 552 -20.87 -5.63 -30.20
CA ALA A 552 -21.73 -4.69 -30.94
C ALA A 552 -22.02 -3.38 -30.15
N ILE A 553 -22.02 -3.44 -28.81
CA ILE A 553 -22.16 -2.25 -27.97
C ILE A 553 -20.85 -1.44 -27.92
N ASP A 554 -19.72 -2.11 -27.66
CA ASP A 554 -18.39 -1.47 -27.60
C ASP A 554 -18.03 -0.80 -28.94
N GLU A 555 -18.38 -1.44 -30.07
CA GLU A 555 -18.20 -0.90 -31.42
C GLU A 555 -19.05 0.36 -31.65
N ARG A 556 -20.29 0.38 -31.14
CA ARG A 556 -21.17 1.55 -31.20
C ARG A 556 -20.73 2.69 -30.28
N ILE A 557 -20.05 2.39 -29.18
CA ILE A 557 -19.42 3.39 -28.31
C ILE A 557 -18.17 3.97 -29.02
N ALA A 558 -17.35 3.12 -29.65
CA ALA A 558 -16.11 3.53 -30.32
C ALA A 558 -16.33 4.35 -31.59
N THR A 559 -17.36 4.04 -32.39
CA THR A 559 -17.71 4.74 -33.64
C THR A 559 -18.18 6.19 -33.46
N ASN A 560 -18.36 6.63 -32.22
CA ASN A 560 -19.09 7.85 -31.89
C ASN A 560 -18.21 9.11 -31.70
N ALA A 561 -16.88 8.99 -31.73
CA ALA A 561 -16.00 10.14 -31.56
C ALA A 561 -16.11 11.15 -32.72
N LEU A 562 -16.41 10.72 -33.95
CA LEU A 562 -16.39 11.59 -35.14
C LEU A 562 -17.54 11.38 -36.15
N GLY A 563 -18.43 10.41 -35.98
CA GLY A 563 -19.48 10.12 -36.98
C GLY A 563 -18.94 9.54 -38.30
N PHE A 564 -17.68 9.14 -38.30
CA PHE A 564 -17.04 8.34 -39.34
C PHE A 564 -16.72 6.97 -38.73
N SER A 565 -16.82 5.92 -39.54
CA SER A 565 -16.27 4.60 -39.22
C SER A 565 -14.83 4.79 -38.69
N PRO A 566 -14.42 4.12 -37.60
CA PRO A 566 -13.02 4.16 -37.16
C PRO A 566 -12.17 3.90 -38.39
N THR A 567 -11.23 4.81 -38.68
CA THR A 567 -10.25 4.56 -39.75
C THR A 567 -9.63 3.22 -39.42
N ASN A 568 -9.86 2.20 -40.27
CA ASN A 568 -9.31 0.86 -40.09
C ASN A 568 -7.78 0.99 -40.00
N SER A 569 -7.29 1.12 -38.78
CA SER A 569 -5.90 1.39 -38.52
C SER A 569 -5.23 0.04 -38.42
N ARG A 570 -4.31 -0.22 -39.35
CA ARG A 570 -3.46 -1.41 -39.29
C ARG A 570 -2.58 -1.33 -38.05
N ALA A 571 -2.14 -2.49 -37.55
CA ALA A 571 -1.15 -2.53 -36.48
C ALA A 571 0.11 -1.73 -36.86
N PRO A 572 0.80 -1.11 -35.89
CA PRO A 572 1.98 -0.31 -36.16
C PRO A 572 3.07 -1.13 -36.86
N GLY A 573 3.81 -0.49 -37.77
CA GLY A 573 4.97 -1.07 -38.43
C GLY A 573 6.14 -1.16 -37.45
N VAL A 574 6.71 -2.36 -37.30
CA VAL A 574 7.83 -2.64 -36.39
C VAL A 574 9.15 -2.71 -37.15
N LEU A 575 9.11 -3.19 -38.40
CA LEU A 575 10.29 -3.32 -39.26
C LEU A 575 9.91 -3.14 -40.73
N SER A 576 10.65 -2.33 -41.47
CA SER A 576 10.52 -2.21 -42.93
C SER A 576 11.81 -2.63 -43.62
N LEU A 577 11.69 -3.47 -44.66
CA LEU A 577 12.79 -3.91 -45.51
C LEU A 577 12.49 -3.48 -46.94
N LEU A 578 13.41 -2.72 -47.54
CA LEU A 578 13.32 -2.28 -48.92
C LEU A 578 14.46 -2.91 -49.74
N ALA A 579 14.10 -3.60 -50.81
CA ALA A 579 15.03 -4.17 -51.77
C ALA A 579 14.85 -3.49 -53.13
N ASN A 580 15.93 -2.88 -53.63
CA ASN A 580 15.97 -2.23 -54.95
C ASN A 580 16.88 -3.04 -55.88
N ASN A 581 16.41 -3.34 -57.08
CA ASN A 581 17.22 -3.93 -58.14
C ASN A 581 17.79 -2.85 -59.06
N VAL A 582 18.94 -3.13 -59.68
CA VAL A 582 19.65 -2.29 -60.66
C VAL A 582 18.77 -1.96 -61.88
N SER A 583 17.76 -2.79 -62.18
CA SER A 583 16.80 -2.59 -63.27
C SER A 583 15.57 -1.73 -62.91
N GLY A 584 15.56 -1.08 -61.74
CA GLY A 584 14.47 -0.18 -61.30
C GLY A 584 13.30 -0.88 -60.60
N GLY A 585 13.33 -2.20 -60.44
CA GLY A 585 12.35 -2.94 -59.64
C GLY A 585 12.56 -2.73 -58.14
N GLN A 586 11.49 -2.49 -57.40
CA GLN A 586 11.51 -2.26 -55.94
C GLN A 586 10.58 -3.24 -55.25
N VAL A 587 10.98 -3.81 -54.11
CA VAL A 587 10.14 -4.64 -53.26
C VAL A 587 10.27 -4.14 -51.83
N GLN A 588 9.15 -3.82 -51.20
CA GLN A 588 9.11 -3.40 -49.80
C GLN A 588 8.29 -4.40 -48.99
N MET A 589 8.85 -4.85 -47.88
CA MET A 589 8.18 -5.66 -46.86
C MET A 589 8.09 -4.87 -45.56
N MET A 590 6.93 -4.86 -44.93
CA MET A 590 6.72 -4.28 -43.61
C MET A 590 6.20 -5.35 -42.66
N MET A 591 6.93 -5.63 -41.58
CA MET A 591 6.42 -6.40 -40.45
C MET A 591 5.61 -5.48 -39.56
N ARG A 592 4.39 -5.90 -39.23
CA ARG A 592 3.49 -5.21 -38.31
C ARG A 592 3.21 -6.11 -37.13
N GLY A 593 3.25 -5.55 -35.92
CA GLY A 593 3.02 -6.33 -34.73
C GLY A 593 2.58 -5.49 -33.56
N LEU A 594 1.76 -6.10 -32.70
CA LEU A 594 1.26 -5.51 -31.47
C LEU A 594 1.24 -6.61 -30.40
N ASP A 595 1.90 -6.38 -29.28
CA ASP A 595 1.77 -7.21 -28.07
C ASP A 595 1.38 -6.26 -26.92
N GLN A 596 0.12 -6.34 -26.51
CA GLN A 596 -0.44 -5.46 -25.49
C GLN A 596 -1.08 -6.31 -24.38
N ASN A 597 -0.80 -5.96 -23.13
CA ASN A 597 -1.53 -6.46 -21.97
C ASN A 597 -2.19 -5.28 -21.25
N LYS A 598 -3.49 -5.41 -20.94
CA LYS A 598 -4.29 -4.39 -20.26
C LYS A 598 -5.04 -5.03 -19.10
N ASP A 599 -4.74 -4.55 -17.90
CA ASP A 599 -5.35 -5.01 -16.67
C ASP A 599 -6.12 -3.86 -16.00
N ALA A 600 -7.30 -4.16 -15.46
CA ALA A 600 -8.13 -3.21 -14.73
C ALA A 600 -8.82 -3.91 -13.56
N ASP A 601 -8.46 -3.47 -12.35
CA ASP A 601 -9.01 -3.99 -11.10
C ASP A 601 -9.84 -2.91 -10.40
N VAL A 602 -11.06 -3.26 -10.03
CA VAL A 602 -11.98 -2.37 -9.33
C VAL A 602 -12.46 -3.08 -8.07
N VAL A 603 -12.25 -2.44 -6.92
CA VAL A 603 -12.71 -2.94 -5.62
C VAL A 603 -13.60 -1.90 -4.97
N SER A 604 -14.77 -2.34 -4.50
CA SER A 604 -15.72 -1.52 -3.73
C SER A 604 -16.09 -2.21 -2.43
N LYS A 605 -16.07 -1.47 -1.32
CA LYS A 605 -16.31 -1.99 0.04
C LYS A 605 -17.37 -1.19 0.82
N PRO A 606 -18.65 -1.17 0.39
CA PRO A 606 -19.72 -0.55 1.15
C PRO A 606 -19.97 -1.30 2.48
N ALA A 607 -20.24 -0.54 3.54
CA ALA A 607 -20.53 -1.08 4.86
C ALA A 607 -21.65 -0.30 5.55
N THR A 608 -22.56 -1.01 6.22
CA THR A 608 -23.68 -0.42 6.96
C THR A 608 -23.88 -1.09 8.31
N ILE A 609 -24.47 -0.36 9.24
CA ILE A 609 -24.83 -0.84 10.58
C ILE A 609 -26.34 -0.67 10.74
N THR A 610 -27.04 -1.72 11.15
CA THR A 610 -28.49 -1.68 11.36
C THR A 610 -28.92 -2.58 12.50
N ARG A 611 -30.14 -2.38 13.02
CA ARG A 611 -30.72 -3.27 14.03
C ARG A 611 -31.26 -4.54 13.38
N SER A 612 -31.38 -5.60 14.18
CA SER A 612 -32.08 -6.81 13.75
C SER A 612 -33.51 -6.48 13.31
N GLY A 613 -33.92 -6.98 12.15
CA GLY A 613 -35.24 -6.75 11.55
C GLY A 613 -35.43 -5.39 10.86
N GLN A 614 -34.41 -4.52 10.84
CA GLN A 614 -34.48 -3.21 10.20
C GLN A 614 -33.66 -3.16 8.92
N THR A 615 -34.29 -2.78 7.81
CA THR A 615 -33.61 -2.57 6.53
C THR A 615 -32.79 -1.28 6.55
N SER A 616 -31.56 -1.35 6.04
CA SER A 616 -30.68 -0.22 5.82
C SER A 616 -30.26 -0.15 4.36
N LYS A 617 -30.20 1.07 3.83
CA LYS A 617 -29.82 1.36 2.44
C LYS A 617 -28.71 2.41 2.47
N ILE A 618 -27.58 2.11 1.82
CA ILE A 618 -26.49 3.06 1.62
C ILE A 618 -26.24 3.25 0.13
N GLU A 619 -26.01 4.49 -0.27
CA GLU A 619 -25.85 4.87 -1.68
C GLU A 619 -24.65 5.80 -1.81
N ILE A 620 -23.65 5.36 -2.57
CA ILE A 620 -22.48 6.14 -2.97
C ILE A 620 -22.59 6.28 -4.47
N ILE A 621 -23.38 7.26 -4.90
CA ILE A 621 -23.80 7.42 -6.29
C ILE A 621 -23.59 8.85 -6.77
N GLN A 622 -23.39 8.97 -8.08
CA GLN A 622 -23.50 10.21 -8.82
C GLN A 622 -24.75 10.12 -9.70
N GLU A 623 -25.66 11.08 -9.57
CA GLU A 623 -26.83 11.18 -10.46
C GLU A 623 -26.38 11.59 -11.86
N PHE A 624 -26.55 10.69 -12.84
CA PHE A 624 -26.29 10.95 -14.25
C PHE A 624 -27.58 11.36 -14.95
N ILE A 625 -27.66 12.60 -15.39
CA ILE A 625 -28.84 13.13 -16.09
C ILE A 625 -28.62 13.02 -17.60
N TYR A 626 -29.54 12.38 -18.31
CA TYR A 626 -29.47 12.23 -19.76
C TYR A 626 -30.82 12.48 -20.43
N PRO A 627 -30.83 12.98 -21.67
CA PRO A 627 -32.06 13.25 -22.39
C PRO A 627 -32.70 11.97 -22.94
N THR A 628 -34.01 11.86 -22.83
CA THR A 628 -34.80 10.72 -23.35
C THR A 628 -35.58 11.07 -24.61
N GLU A 629 -35.93 12.33 -24.79
CA GLU A 629 -36.67 12.84 -25.95
C GLU A 629 -35.89 13.97 -26.62
N TYR A 630 -35.97 13.99 -27.95
CA TYR A 630 -35.33 14.98 -28.80
C TYR A 630 -36.34 15.53 -29.80
N GLU A 631 -36.33 16.84 -30.00
CA GLU A 631 -37.05 17.46 -31.11
C GLU A 631 -36.41 17.06 -32.44
N PRO A 632 -37.21 16.76 -33.48
CA PRO A 632 -36.68 16.46 -34.80
C PRO A 632 -35.95 17.68 -35.38
N PRO A 633 -34.83 17.48 -36.10
CA PRO A 633 -34.11 18.59 -36.71
C PRO A 633 -34.95 19.23 -37.83
N GLU A 634 -34.98 20.56 -37.86
CA GLU A 634 -35.73 21.32 -38.86
C GLU A 634 -34.81 21.89 -39.95
N ILE A 635 -35.21 21.72 -41.21
CA ILE A 635 -34.56 22.34 -42.37
C ILE A 635 -35.51 23.44 -42.89
N PRO A 636 -35.17 24.74 -42.78
CA PRO A 636 -36.01 25.80 -43.31
C PRO A 636 -36.24 25.61 -44.81
N GLN A 637 -37.50 25.46 -45.23
CA GLN A 637 -37.88 25.51 -46.63
C GLN A 637 -38.08 26.98 -47.02
N GLN A 638 -37.17 27.52 -47.84
CA GLN A 638 -37.22 28.77 -48.62
C GLN A 638 -36.23 29.87 -48.21
N ILE A 639 -35.32 30.14 -49.14
CA ILE A 639 -34.71 31.46 -49.35
C ILE A 639 -35.27 31.94 -50.70
N GLY A 640 -35.87 33.14 -50.74
CA GLY A 640 -36.57 33.67 -51.92
C GLY A 640 -35.68 33.65 -53.17
N GLY A 641 -36.20 33.08 -54.27
CA GLY A 641 -35.58 33.16 -55.58
C GLY A 641 -35.76 34.55 -56.18
N ASP A 642 -34.68 35.14 -56.70
CA ASP A 642 -34.72 36.37 -57.49
C ASP A 642 -35.60 36.17 -58.75
N PRO A 643 -36.61 37.01 -59.02
CA PRO A 643 -37.51 36.85 -60.18
C PRO A 643 -36.84 36.99 -61.56
N ASN A 644 -35.59 37.46 -61.64
CA ASN A 644 -34.94 37.82 -62.91
C ASN A 644 -33.94 36.79 -63.48
N GLY A 645 -34.08 35.51 -63.13
CA GLY A 645 -33.51 34.41 -63.92
C GLY A 645 -31.98 34.33 -64.02
N PHE A 646 -31.24 35.14 -63.27
CA PHE A 646 -29.78 35.04 -63.16
C PHE A 646 -29.42 34.48 -61.77
N ALA A 647 -29.31 33.16 -61.67
CA ALA A 647 -28.93 32.48 -60.44
C ALA A 647 -27.42 32.64 -60.18
N VAL A 648 -27.04 33.60 -59.35
CA VAL A 648 -25.78 33.52 -58.60
C VAL A 648 -25.99 32.44 -57.53
N ALA A 649 -25.31 31.30 -57.67
CA ALA A 649 -25.32 30.23 -56.68
C ALA A 649 -24.61 30.69 -55.39
N SER A 650 -25.32 31.47 -54.57
CA SER A 650 -24.92 31.77 -53.20
C SER A 650 -25.02 30.49 -52.39
N VAL A 651 -23.88 29.99 -51.91
CA VAL A 651 -23.77 28.88 -50.93
C VAL A 651 -24.28 29.39 -49.58
N ASN A 652 -25.59 29.64 -49.49
CA ASN A 652 -26.23 29.86 -48.20
C ASN A 652 -26.75 28.50 -47.75
N ASN A 653 -25.94 27.76 -46.98
CA ASN A 653 -26.47 26.63 -46.21
C ASN A 653 -27.63 27.19 -45.37
N PRO A 654 -28.87 26.68 -45.53
CA PRO A 654 -29.95 27.12 -44.66
C PRO A 654 -29.54 26.84 -43.21
N PRO A 655 -29.81 27.74 -42.25
CA PRO A 655 -29.54 27.46 -40.85
C PRO A 655 -30.38 26.24 -40.45
N ILE A 656 -29.73 25.10 -40.23
CA ILE A 656 -30.37 23.90 -39.71
C ILE A 656 -30.41 24.04 -38.20
N THR A 657 -31.59 23.81 -37.61
CA THR A 657 -31.70 23.64 -36.16
C THR A 657 -31.42 22.17 -35.84
N PRO A 658 -30.34 21.85 -35.10
CA PRO A 658 -30.06 20.47 -34.69
C PRO A 658 -31.14 19.94 -33.75
N ALA A 659 -31.22 18.62 -33.60
CA ALA A 659 -32.08 18.01 -32.60
C ALA A 659 -31.73 18.52 -31.19
N MET A 660 -32.69 19.12 -30.49
CA MET A 660 -32.54 19.60 -29.12
C MET A 660 -33.22 18.65 -28.14
N PRO A 661 -32.61 18.35 -26.98
CA PRO A 661 -33.25 17.51 -25.97
C PRO A 661 -34.41 18.22 -25.28
N THR A 662 -35.54 17.54 -25.11
CA THR A 662 -36.77 18.10 -24.50
C THR A 662 -37.14 17.49 -23.16
N ALA A 663 -36.84 16.20 -22.95
CA ALA A 663 -37.10 15.48 -21.70
C ALA A 663 -35.81 14.87 -21.16
N PHE A 664 -35.68 14.81 -19.83
CA PHE A 664 -34.50 14.28 -19.14
C PHE A 664 -34.89 13.24 -18.10
N GLU A 665 -34.10 12.18 -18.01
CA GLU A 665 -34.18 11.15 -16.98
C GLU A 665 -32.88 11.14 -16.17
N LYS A 666 -32.96 10.69 -14.91
CA LYS A 666 -31.80 10.52 -14.03
C LYS A 666 -31.50 9.04 -13.82
N ARG A 667 -30.22 8.68 -13.87
CA ARG A 667 -29.73 7.34 -13.54
C ARG A 667 -28.63 7.41 -12.49
N ASP A 668 -28.74 6.59 -11.46
CA ASP A 668 -27.75 6.51 -10.41
C ASP A 668 -26.57 5.65 -10.86
N VAL A 669 -25.37 6.24 -10.88
CA VAL A 669 -24.11 5.56 -11.22
C VAL A 669 -23.25 5.50 -9.96
N GLY A 670 -22.78 4.32 -9.59
CA GLY A 670 -22.03 4.11 -8.36
C GLY A 670 -22.45 2.82 -7.65
N VAL A 671 -22.40 2.84 -6.32
CA VAL A 671 -22.59 1.66 -5.48
C VAL A 671 -23.81 1.87 -4.59
N ILE A 672 -24.74 0.93 -4.65
CA ILE A 672 -25.93 0.87 -3.81
C ILE A 672 -25.88 -0.44 -3.03
N LEU A 673 -26.09 -0.40 -1.73
CA LEU A 673 -26.22 -1.58 -0.89
C LEU A 673 -27.49 -1.46 -0.05
N GLU A 674 -28.44 -2.35 -0.32
CA GLU A 674 -29.62 -2.55 0.51
C GLU A 674 -29.47 -3.86 1.29
N VAL A 675 -29.69 -3.81 2.60
CA VAL A 675 -29.43 -4.89 3.54
C VAL A 675 -30.56 -4.98 4.57
N SER A 676 -31.07 -6.18 4.80
CA SER A 676 -32.03 -6.49 5.86
C SER A 676 -31.56 -7.70 6.66
N PRO A 677 -30.96 -7.51 7.85
CA PRO A 677 -30.48 -8.60 8.67
C PRO A 677 -31.49 -8.99 9.76
N VAL A 678 -31.57 -10.27 10.07
CA VAL A 678 -32.34 -10.84 11.18
C VAL A 678 -31.41 -11.74 11.99
N VAL A 679 -31.24 -11.40 13.26
CA VAL A 679 -30.39 -12.15 14.19
C VAL A 679 -31.18 -13.35 14.73
N SER A 680 -30.58 -14.54 14.66
CA SER A 680 -31.16 -15.76 15.24
C SER A 680 -31.25 -15.68 16.77
N ALA A 681 -32.16 -16.45 17.37
CA ALA A 681 -32.38 -16.49 18.82
C ALA A 681 -31.10 -16.79 19.60
N ASP A 682 -30.23 -17.65 19.06
CA ASP A 682 -28.95 -18.03 19.67
C ASP A 682 -27.84 -16.99 19.49
N ARG A 683 -28.09 -15.90 18.75
CA ARG A 683 -27.14 -14.81 18.44
C ARG A 683 -25.83 -15.25 17.76
N ARG A 684 -25.80 -16.47 17.22
CA ARG A 684 -24.65 -17.04 16.48
C ARG A 684 -24.74 -16.87 14.98
N TYR A 685 -25.97 -16.79 14.46
CA TYR A 685 -26.25 -16.71 13.04
C TYR A 685 -27.07 -15.46 12.73
N ILE A 686 -26.79 -14.86 11.58
CA ILE A 686 -27.47 -13.70 11.06
C ILE A 686 -28.01 -14.10 9.69
N GLU A 687 -29.34 -14.10 9.56
CA GLU A 687 -30.01 -14.21 8.27
C GLU A 687 -29.95 -12.85 7.60
N LEU A 688 -29.43 -12.79 6.38
CA LEU A 688 -29.16 -11.56 5.67
C LEU A 688 -29.81 -11.61 4.29
N ALA A 689 -30.77 -10.72 4.04
CA ALA A 689 -31.18 -10.39 2.68
C ALA A 689 -30.33 -9.21 2.19
N LEU A 690 -29.60 -9.40 1.08
CA LEU A 690 -28.81 -8.33 0.49
C LEU A 690 -29.06 -8.15 -1.00
N LYS A 691 -28.97 -6.87 -1.40
CA LYS A 691 -29.06 -6.41 -2.79
C LYS A 691 -27.94 -5.41 -3.11
N PRO A 692 -26.69 -5.88 -3.27
CA PRO A 692 -25.59 -5.03 -3.71
C PRO A 692 -25.71 -4.78 -5.21
N GLU A 693 -25.52 -3.52 -5.58
CA GLU A 693 -25.52 -3.07 -6.96
C GLU A 693 -24.34 -2.12 -7.19
N MET A 694 -23.61 -2.37 -8.27
CA MET A 694 -22.54 -1.50 -8.77
C MET A 694 -22.82 -1.17 -10.23
N THR A 695 -23.05 0.10 -10.52
CA THR A 695 -23.32 0.62 -11.86
C THR A 695 -22.19 1.55 -12.29
N ASN A 696 -21.60 1.29 -13.45
CA ASN A 696 -20.57 2.14 -14.08
C ASN A 696 -21.09 2.71 -15.40
N PHE A 697 -20.60 3.88 -15.78
CA PHE A 697 -20.85 4.50 -17.08
C PHE A 697 -19.80 4.06 -18.10
N ASP A 698 -20.23 3.47 -19.22
CA ASP A 698 -19.33 2.91 -20.25
C ASP A 698 -19.12 3.88 -21.43
N GLY A 699 -20.09 4.76 -21.72
CA GLY A 699 -19.99 5.74 -22.81
C GLY A 699 -21.34 6.09 -23.42
N PHE A 700 -21.32 6.70 -24.61
CA PHE A 700 -22.53 7.07 -25.35
C PHE A 700 -22.62 6.35 -26.69
N VAL A 701 -23.83 5.91 -27.03
CA VAL A 701 -24.19 5.46 -28.37
C VAL A 701 -24.99 6.56 -29.06
N ASN A 702 -24.60 6.93 -30.29
CA ASN A 702 -25.35 7.87 -31.11
C ASN A 702 -26.39 7.12 -31.94
N TYR A 703 -27.63 7.58 -31.83
CA TYR A 703 -28.77 7.10 -32.61
C TYR A 703 -29.18 8.07 -33.72
N GLY A 704 -28.57 9.25 -33.76
CA GLY A 704 -28.83 10.25 -34.78
C GLY A 704 -27.99 10.01 -36.04
N THR A 705 -28.61 10.23 -37.20
CA THR A 705 -27.97 10.11 -38.51
C THR A 705 -27.59 11.49 -39.03
N PRO A 706 -26.34 11.67 -39.52
CA PRO A 706 -25.90 12.97 -40.03
C PRO A 706 -26.73 13.41 -41.23
N ILE A 707 -27.09 14.68 -41.25
CA ILE A 707 -27.85 15.30 -42.35
C ILE A 707 -26.84 15.82 -43.35
N THR A 708 -26.95 15.32 -44.59
CA THR A 708 -26.01 15.63 -45.68
C THR A 708 -26.77 16.07 -46.93
N GLN A 709 -26.21 17.03 -47.67
CA GLN A 709 -26.74 17.50 -48.95
C GLN A 709 -25.70 17.26 -50.06
N PRO A 710 -26.12 16.99 -51.31
CA PRO A 710 -25.20 16.95 -52.44
C PRO A 710 -24.42 18.27 -52.56
N ALA A 711 -23.09 18.18 -52.67
CA ALA A 711 -22.23 19.31 -53.01
C ALA A 711 -22.60 19.78 -54.42
N VAL A 712 -23.01 21.05 -54.55
CA VAL A 712 -23.04 21.72 -55.86
C VAL A 712 -21.70 22.42 -56.03
N SER A 713 -20.82 21.88 -56.86
CA SER A 713 -19.55 22.53 -57.17
C SER A 713 -19.84 23.77 -58.04
N SER A 714 -19.44 24.94 -57.55
CA SER A 714 -19.51 26.20 -58.32
C SER A 714 -18.42 26.20 -59.40
N GLY A 715 -18.62 25.40 -60.45
CA GLY A 715 -17.89 25.55 -61.71
C GLY A 715 -18.52 26.66 -62.54
N ILE A 716 -17.80 27.76 -62.74
CA ILE A 716 -18.14 28.74 -63.79
C ILE A 716 -17.96 28.00 -65.13
N ILE A 717 -19.08 27.83 -65.86
CA ILE A 717 -19.20 27.26 -67.22
C ILE A 717 -19.18 25.71 -67.28
N GLY A 718 -20.37 25.13 -67.40
CA GLY A 718 -20.64 23.96 -68.27
C GLY A 718 -20.07 22.58 -67.92
N ALA A 719 -19.23 22.43 -66.89
CA ALA A 719 -18.77 21.12 -66.44
C ALA A 719 -19.62 20.64 -65.25
N LEU A 720 -20.56 19.73 -65.50
CA LEU A 720 -21.19 18.91 -64.47
C LEU A 720 -20.12 17.96 -63.90
N ASP A 721 -19.45 18.35 -62.82
CA ASP A 721 -18.68 17.40 -62.03
C ASP A 721 -19.67 16.47 -61.31
N ASN A 722 -19.70 15.19 -61.72
CA ASN A 722 -20.52 14.14 -61.11
C ASN A 722 -19.84 13.57 -59.85
N SER A 723 -19.06 14.37 -59.12
CA SER A 723 -18.67 14.03 -57.77
C SER A 723 -19.94 14.00 -56.91
N ASN A 724 -20.45 12.81 -56.61
CA ASN A 724 -21.49 12.55 -55.59
C ASN A 724 -21.01 12.89 -54.17
N GLU A 725 -20.19 13.93 -54.02
CA GLU A 725 -19.71 14.40 -52.74
C GLU A 725 -20.90 14.99 -51.98
N ARG A 726 -21.13 14.46 -50.78
CA ARG A 726 -22.19 14.94 -49.89
C ARG A 726 -21.54 15.77 -48.82
N VAL A 727 -21.89 17.05 -48.73
CA VAL A 727 -21.44 17.92 -47.64
C VAL A 727 -22.33 17.65 -46.43
N MET A 728 -21.71 17.34 -45.29
CA MET A 728 -22.39 17.20 -44.01
C MET A 728 -22.81 18.59 -43.50
N LEU A 729 -24.12 18.81 -43.40
CA LEU A 729 -24.68 20.07 -42.92
C LEU A 729 -24.79 20.09 -41.40
N THR A 730 -25.20 18.98 -40.79
CA THR A 730 -25.27 18.84 -39.33
C THR A 730 -25.04 17.37 -38.95
N PRO A 731 -24.19 17.09 -37.95
CA PRO A 731 -23.90 15.70 -37.55
C PRO A 731 -25.08 15.00 -36.85
N ASN A 732 -26.10 15.76 -36.41
CA ASN A 732 -27.34 15.28 -35.78
C ASN A 732 -27.07 14.17 -34.74
N ARG A 733 -26.47 14.54 -33.61
CA ARG A 733 -26.03 13.58 -32.58
C ARG A 733 -27.10 13.41 -31.50
N ILE A 734 -27.72 12.24 -31.46
CA ILE A 734 -28.68 11.80 -30.44
C ILE A 734 -27.94 10.80 -29.55
N LEU A 735 -27.28 11.31 -28.50
CA LEU A 735 -26.42 10.53 -27.63
C LEU A 735 -27.22 9.91 -26.49
N GLN A 736 -27.21 8.58 -26.41
CA GLN A 736 -27.80 7.82 -25.30
C GLN A 736 -26.70 7.12 -24.51
N PRO A 737 -26.69 7.22 -23.17
CA PRO A 737 -25.66 6.61 -22.34
C PRO A 737 -25.81 5.09 -22.27
N VAL A 738 -24.69 4.39 -22.11
CA VAL A 738 -24.64 2.95 -21.82
C VAL A 738 -24.05 2.76 -20.44
N PHE A 739 -24.69 1.90 -19.64
CA PHE A 739 -24.27 1.59 -18.28
C PHE A 739 -24.02 0.08 -18.10
N SER A 740 -22.93 -0.26 -17.42
CA SER A 740 -22.63 -1.62 -16.98
C SER A 740 -23.04 -1.79 -15.51
N THR A 741 -24.07 -2.59 -15.24
CA THR A 741 -24.53 -2.90 -13.88
C THR A 741 -24.14 -4.32 -13.46
N THR A 742 -23.59 -4.45 -12.27
CA THR A 742 -23.36 -5.71 -11.55
C THR A 742 -24.27 -5.74 -10.33
N ARG A 743 -25.17 -6.71 -10.24
CA ARG A 743 -26.13 -6.84 -9.12
C ARG A 743 -26.21 -8.29 -8.66
N ALA A 744 -26.43 -8.49 -7.38
CA ALA A 744 -26.83 -9.79 -6.82
C ALA A 744 -28.04 -9.59 -5.90
N ASP A 745 -29.03 -10.47 -5.97
CA ASP A 745 -30.19 -10.49 -5.08
C ASP A 745 -30.21 -11.83 -4.35
N THR A 746 -29.78 -11.85 -3.09
CA THR A 746 -29.61 -13.13 -2.35
C THR A 746 -30.01 -13.01 -0.88
N SER A 747 -30.44 -14.13 -0.32
CA SER A 747 -30.68 -14.30 1.12
C SER A 747 -29.78 -15.42 1.64
N VAL A 748 -28.93 -15.12 2.62
CA VAL A 748 -27.94 -16.05 3.15
C VAL A 748 -27.90 -16.01 4.67
N THR A 749 -27.63 -17.15 5.31
CA THR A 749 -27.41 -17.23 6.76
C THR A 749 -25.92 -17.33 7.02
N ILE A 750 -25.36 -16.36 7.74
CA ILE A 750 -23.93 -16.25 7.99
C ILE A 750 -23.69 -16.28 9.50
N ALA A 751 -22.67 -17.02 9.94
CA ALA A 751 -22.25 -17.01 11.33
C ALA A 751 -21.60 -15.66 11.69
N ASP A 752 -21.73 -15.22 12.94
CA ASP A 752 -21.13 -13.98 13.41
C ASP A 752 -19.63 -13.91 13.05
N GLY A 753 -19.18 -12.78 12.50
CA GLY A 753 -17.81 -12.47 12.05
C GLY A 753 -17.25 -13.37 10.96
N SER A 754 -18.08 -14.22 10.34
CA SER A 754 -17.68 -15.01 9.18
C SER A 754 -17.86 -14.20 7.89
N THR A 755 -17.06 -14.54 6.89
CA THR A 755 -17.16 -14.00 5.53
C THR A 755 -17.61 -15.10 4.58
N ILE A 756 -18.59 -14.81 3.73
CA ILE A 756 -19.06 -15.72 2.69
C ILE A 756 -18.98 -15.06 1.31
N ILE A 757 -18.72 -15.86 0.28
CA ILE A 757 -18.88 -15.45 -1.11
C ILE A 757 -20.33 -15.71 -1.50
N ILE A 758 -21.07 -14.65 -1.82
CA ILE A 758 -22.48 -14.76 -2.21
C ILE A 758 -22.66 -14.95 -3.71
N GLY A 759 -21.63 -14.64 -4.50
CA GLY A 759 -21.70 -14.76 -5.95
C GLY A 759 -20.40 -14.37 -6.63
N GLY A 760 -20.24 -14.87 -7.85
CA GLY A 760 -19.16 -14.50 -8.74
C GLY A 760 -19.45 -14.91 -10.18
N LEU A 761 -18.78 -14.27 -11.13
CA LEU A 761 -18.89 -14.56 -12.55
C LEU A 761 -17.48 -14.58 -13.15
N VAL A 762 -17.13 -15.67 -13.80
CA VAL A 762 -15.91 -15.79 -14.60
C VAL A 762 -16.33 -15.90 -16.06
N GLU A 763 -15.92 -14.93 -16.87
CA GLU A 763 -16.10 -14.94 -18.32
C GLU A 763 -14.72 -14.92 -18.98
N GLU A 764 -14.43 -15.91 -19.81
CA GLU A 764 -13.26 -15.91 -20.69
C GLU A 764 -13.74 -15.93 -22.13
N ARG A 765 -13.22 -14.98 -22.93
CA ARG A 765 -13.48 -14.89 -24.35
C ARG A 765 -12.16 -14.87 -25.09
N ILE A 766 -11.99 -15.78 -26.04
CA ILE A 766 -10.78 -15.87 -26.86
C ILE A 766 -11.18 -15.63 -28.30
N GLN A 767 -10.70 -14.53 -28.89
CA GLN A 767 -10.84 -14.26 -30.31
C GLN A 767 -9.54 -14.58 -31.02
N ASN A 768 -9.58 -15.48 -32.00
CA ASN A 768 -8.45 -15.78 -32.88
C ASN A 768 -8.84 -15.44 -34.32
N VAL A 769 -7.98 -14.70 -35.00
CA VAL A 769 -8.14 -14.33 -36.41
C VAL A 769 -6.86 -14.71 -37.14
N GLU A 770 -7.01 -15.56 -38.14
CA GLU A 770 -5.92 -16.04 -38.98
C GLU A 770 -6.30 -15.78 -40.44
N ASP A 771 -5.65 -14.80 -41.06
CA ASP A 771 -5.85 -14.44 -42.46
C ASP A 771 -4.59 -14.75 -43.26
N GLN A 772 -4.76 -15.17 -44.50
CA GLN A 772 -3.63 -15.54 -45.36
C GLN A 772 -3.86 -15.23 -46.82
N VAL A 773 -2.77 -14.91 -47.53
CA VAL A 773 -2.81 -14.80 -48.99
C VAL A 773 -2.92 -16.21 -49.59
N PRO A 774 -3.94 -16.49 -50.44
CA PRO A 774 -4.06 -17.78 -51.11
C PRO A 774 -2.78 -18.18 -51.85
N VAL A 775 -2.45 -19.47 -51.84
CA VAL A 775 -1.20 -20.05 -52.38
C VAL A 775 0.06 -19.63 -51.62
N LEU A 776 0.38 -18.33 -51.56
CA LEU A 776 1.63 -17.83 -50.96
C LEU A 776 1.70 -18.08 -49.44
N GLY A 777 0.57 -17.99 -48.74
CA GLY A 777 0.48 -18.27 -47.30
C GLY A 777 0.73 -19.73 -46.94
N ASN A 778 0.54 -20.67 -47.87
CA ASN A 778 0.68 -22.11 -47.62
C ASN A 778 2.07 -22.66 -47.93
N LEU A 779 3.01 -21.82 -48.40
CA LEU A 779 4.36 -22.27 -48.74
C LEU A 779 5.17 -22.64 -47.47
N PRO A 780 5.90 -23.76 -47.47
CA PRO A 780 6.79 -24.09 -46.36
C PRO A 780 7.90 -23.03 -46.24
N LEU A 781 8.31 -22.74 -45.00
CA LEU A 781 9.35 -21.75 -44.63
C LEU A 781 8.98 -20.28 -44.85
N VAL A 782 8.39 -19.92 -46.00
CA VAL A 782 8.10 -18.52 -46.35
C VAL A 782 6.64 -18.12 -46.19
N GLY A 783 5.72 -19.09 -46.06
CA GLY A 783 4.29 -18.83 -45.97
C GLY A 783 3.88 -17.92 -44.81
N ARG A 784 4.59 -17.97 -43.68
CA ARG A 784 4.34 -17.09 -42.51
C ARG A 784 4.43 -15.60 -42.85
N LEU A 785 5.24 -15.24 -43.85
CA LEU A 785 5.40 -13.87 -44.34
C LEU A 785 4.19 -13.37 -45.15
N PHE A 786 3.23 -14.24 -45.46
CA PHE A 786 2.01 -13.90 -46.20
C PHE A 786 0.74 -14.14 -45.37
N GLN A 787 0.90 -14.29 -44.05
CA GLN A 787 -0.17 -14.53 -43.08
C GLN A 787 -0.24 -13.39 -42.05
N SER A 788 -1.44 -13.09 -41.56
CA SER A 788 -1.72 -12.25 -40.40
C SER A 788 -2.37 -13.10 -39.31
N HIS A 789 -1.84 -13.01 -38.09
CA HIS A 789 -2.35 -13.73 -36.92
C HIS A 789 -2.63 -12.73 -35.81
N ALA A 790 -3.87 -12.69 -35.34
CA ALA A 790 -4.29 -11.91 -34.17
C ALA A 790 -4.99 -12.82 -33.15
N ARG A 791 -4.62 -12.67 -31.89
CA ARG A 791 -5.19 -13.42 -30.75
C ARG A 791 -5.46 -12.46 -29.60
N GLN A 792 -6.70 -12.46 -29.14
CA GLN A 792 -7.13 -11.64 -28.01
C GLN A 792 -7.92 -12.46 -26.97
N PRO A 793 -7.27 -12.95 -25.90
CA PRO A 793 -7.99 -13.43 -24.73
C PRO A 793 -8.40 -12.25 -23.83
N ILE A 794 -9.69 -12.20 -23.50
CA ILE A 794 -10.30 -11.29 -22.54
C ILE A 794 -10.84 -12.13 -21.39
N ARG A 795 -10.42 -11.83 -20.16
CA ARG A 795 -10.87 -12.47 -18.93
C ARG A 795 -11.51 -11.46 -18.02
N LYS A 796 -12.71 -11.78 -17.53
CA LYS A 796 -13.48 -10.94 -16.61
C LYS A 796 -13.90 -11.78 -15.43
N ASN A 797 -13.41 -11.41 -14.25
CA ASN A 797 -13.76 -12.04 -12.98
C ASN A 797 -14.50 -11.04 -12.12
N VAL A 798 -15.67 -11.41 -11.65
CA VAL A 798 -16.47 -10.64 -10.70
C VAL A 798 -16.68 -11.49 -9.46
N LEU A 799 -16.52 -10.88 -8.28
CA LEU A 799 -16.65 -11.56 -7.00
C LEU A 799 -17.36 -10.64 -6.01
N ILE A 800 -18.34 -11.18 -5.28
CA ILE A 800 -19.06 -10.45 -4.26
C ILE A 800 -18.98 -11.25 -2.95
N MET A 801 -18.36 -10.65 -1.95
CA MET A 801 -18.20 -11.19 -0.61
C MET A 801 -19.02 -10.39 0.39
N VAL A 802 -19.50 -11.06 1.43
CA VAL A 802 -20.23 -10.43 2.52
C VAL A 802 -19.65 -10.91 3.84
N GLN A 803 -19.36 -9.96 4.71
CA GLN A 803 -18.95 -10.18 6.08
C GLN A 803 -19.99 -9.54 6.99
N VAL A 804 -20.43 -10.28 8.01
CA VAL A 804 -21.37 -9.79 9.02
C VAL A 804 -20.74 -9.86 10.40
N GLU A 805 -21.07 -8.90 11.26
CA GLU A 805 -20.58 -8.85 12.62
C GLU A 805 -21.66 -8.31 13.55
N LEU A 806 -21.91 -9.01 14.64
CA LEU A 806 -22.83 -8.59 15.69
C LEU A 806 -22.10 -7.63 16.64
N GLN A 807 -22.66 -6.46 16.86
CA GLN A 807 -22.11 -5.43 17.74
C GLN A 807 -23.10 -5.04 18.84
N ASP A 808 -22.52 -4.74 20.00
CA ASP A 808 -23.20 -4.13 21.12
C ASP A 808 -23.49 -2.64 20.86
N PRO A 809 -24.45 -1.97 21.53
CA PRO A 809 -24.62 -0.51 21.41
C PRO A 809 -23.38 0.31 21.78
N SER A 810 -22.40 -0.31 22.47
CA SER A 810 -21.09 0.26 22.77
C SER A 810 -20.09 0.20 21.60
N GLY A 811 -20.45 -0.48 20.49
CA GLY A 811 -19.59 -0.68 19.31
C GLY A 811 -18.58 -1.84 19.46
N ARG A 812 -18.66 -2.62 20.54
CA ARG A 812 -17.83 -3.81 20.73
C ARG A 812 -18.43 -5.03 20.03
N PRO A 813 -17.61 -5.94 19.47
CA PRO A 813 -18.09 -7.20 18.95
C PRO A 813 -18.83 -7.99 20.04
N TYR A 814 -19.99 -8.54 19.72
CA TYR A 814 -20.81 -9.28 20.69
C TYR A 814 -20.12 -10.56 21.19
N ARG A 815 -19.23 -11.15 20.37
CA ARG A 815 -18.42 -12.31 20.73
C ARG A 815 -17.44 -12.08 21.89
N ASP A 816 -17.06 -10.81 22.14
CA ASP A 816 -16.05 -10.44 23.14
C ASP A 816 -16.67 -10.19 24.53
N ARG A 817 -17.99 -10.41 24.68
CA ARG A 817 -18.74 -10.20 25.92
C ARG A 817 -18.70 -11.39 26.86
#